data_AF-A0A1Q5APR3-F1
#
_entry.id   AF-A0A1Q5APR3-F1
#
_cell.length_a   1.000
_cell.length_b   1.000
_cell.length_c   1.000
_cell.angle_alpha   90.00
_cell.angle_beta   90.00
_cell.angle_gamma   90.00
#
_symmetry.space_group_name_H-M   'P 1'
#
loop_
_entity.id
_entity.type
_entity.pdbx_description
1 polymer ?
#
loop_
_entity_poly.entity_id
_entity_poly.type
_entity_poly.pdbx_seq_one_letter_code
_entity_poly.pdbx_strand_id
1 'polypeptide(L)'
;GLAATSLAWGLWSSDSSMTAHLDDADLARLSRSGLGSMSTTQGLALFDAALAADRATIVPARFDLPALRNQAAQGTLPPVFSSLVRTPARRAAAPTAEEASSWAAEMAALSSEDRTAALVELVGAQVALVLGHGSSSGASVDADRAFRELGFDSLTGLELRQRLQSATGLRLPSTLVFDYPTLTALAGYLDEQIQGTEAVPVRTVPVAAGGEDDPIVIVGMACRLPGGIDSPQALWQATLDGVDAITEFPADRGWDIEGLYDPDPGHIGTSYSRRGGFLSGAGDFDAEFFGISPREAVAMDPQQRLLLETAWEALERTGIDPTSLRGSRTGVFAGLMYHDYGSWLSEATEDIEGLMITGNSGGVASGRIAYQLGLEGPALTVDTACSSSLVALHLAAQALRNGECTLALAGGVTVMSTPTTFVEFSRQRAMSVDGRCKAFSDDADGAGWSEGVGLLVVERLSDARRNGHPVLAVVRGSAVNQDGGSNGLTAPNGPSQQRVIRDALAVAGLGSADVDVVEAHGTGTSLGDPIEAQALLATYGQGRDAERPLWLGSVKSNIGHTQAAAGVAGVIKMVQAMRHGVMPRTLHASIPSHHVDWTSGQVKLLTDNESWPASARPRRSGVSSFGIGGTNAHVILEAAPVAEDASADAVALPQAPEAPPVVDAPMVPWVLSGRSGAALSEQAARLLARVRDAGDLDPRDVGFTLAGGRAVLEHRAVV
;
A
#
# COMPACT_ATOMS: atom_id res chain seq x y z
N GLY A 1 -29.18 50.81 -10.91
CA GLY A 1 -29.98 49.80 -10.20
C GLY A 1 -30.92 50.51 -9.25
N LEU A 2 -32.11 49.95 -9.01
CA LEU A 2 -33.03 50.45 -7.96
C LEU A 2 -32.50 50.03 -6.58
N ALA A 3 -32.87 50.75 -5.52
CA ALA A 3 -32.56 50.35 -4.15
C ALA A 3 -33.25 49.02 -3.84
N ALA A 4 -32.49 48.03 -3.37
CA ALA A 4 -33.00 46.72 -2.96
C ALA A 4 -32.68 46.50 -1.48
N THR A 5 -33.64 45.96 -0.74
CA THR A 5 -33.44 45.49 0.65
C THR A 5 -33.28 43.98 0.62
N SER A 6 -32.16 43.48 1.13
CA SER A 6 -31.88 42.05 1.26
C SER A 6 -32.18 41.59 2.70
N LEU A 7 -32.92 40.48 2.82
CA LEU A 7 -33.30 39.89 4.11
C LEU A 7 -32.68 38.51 4.26
N ALA A 8 -31.73 38.39 5.20
CA ALA A 8 -31.13 37.12 5.57
C ALA A 8 -31.88 36.53 6.77
N TRP A 9 -32.79 35.60 6.51
CA TRP A 9 -33.71 35.06 7.51
C TRP A 9 -33.05 34.11 8.51
N GLY A 10 -33.37 34.31 9.79
CA GLY A 10 -33.13 33.33 10.86
C GLY A 10 -34.14 32.17 10.82
N LEU A 11 -34.00 31.22 11.75
CA LEU A 11 -34.76 29.97 11.79
C LEU A 11 -36.27 30.19 12.04
N TRP A 12 -37.12 29.51 11.26
CA TRP A 12 -38.58 29.50 11.43
C TRP A 12 -39.02 28.25 12.20
N SER A 13 -40.12 28.34 12.97
CA SER A 13 -40.62 27.26 13.83
C SER A 13 -41.57 26.29 13.14
N SER A 14 -41.90 26.52 11.86
CA SER A 14 -42.78 25.65 11.07
C SER A 14 -41.94 24.70 10.20
N ASP A 15 -42.29 23.41 10.18
CA ASP A 15 -41.64 22.44 9.30
C ASP A 15 -41.75 22.86 7.84
N SER A 16 -40.61 23.10 7.23
CA SER A 16 -40.45 23.35 5.79
C SER A 16 -39.47 22.32 5.22
N SER A 17 -39.40 22.20 3.90
CA SER A 17 -38.41 21.33 3.23
C SER A 17 -36.96 21.65 3.63
N MET A 18 -36.68 22.86 4.12
CA MET A 18 -35.36 23.27 4.62
C MET A 18 -35.07 22.92 6.08
N THR A 19 -36.07 22.54 6.89
CA THR A 19 -35.87 22.22 8.33
C THR A 19 -36.25 20.78 8.69
N ALA A 20 -36.73 20.00 7.72
CA ALA A 20 -37.23 18.63 7.92
C ALA A 20 -36.17 17.60 8.38
N HIS A 21 -34.88 17.95 8.35
CA HIS A 21 -33.76 17.08 8.74
C HIS A 21 -33.18 17.41 10.13
N LEU A 22 -33.69 18.44 10.82
CA LEU A 22 -33.22 18.82 12.15
C LEU A 22 -34.04 18.07 13.20
N ASP A 23 -33.37 17.31 14.07
CA ASP A 23 -34.02 16.62 15.19
C ASP A 23 -34.13 17.52 16.44
N ASP A 24 -34.75 16.99 17.50
CA ASP A 24 -34.91 17.72 18.78
C ASP A 24 -33.56 18.13 19.41
N ALA A 25 -32.49 17.38 19.13
CA ALA A 25 -31.15 17.67 19.64
C ALA A 25 -30.50 18.85 18.87
N ASP A 26 -30.72 18.93 17.57
CA ASP A 26 -30.31 20.05 16.72
C ASP A 26 -31.02 21.35 17.07
N LEU A 27 -32.34 21.29 17.32
CA LEU A 27 -33.11 22.44 17.77
C LEU A 27 -32.66 22.92 19.17
N ALA A 28 -32.38 21.97 20.08
CA ALA A 28 -31.81 22.29 21.38
C ALA A 28 -30.40 22.89 21.28
N ARG A 29 -29.58 22.43 20.33
CA ARG A 29 -28.23 22.95 20.04
C ARG A 29 -28.28 24.38 19.50
N LEU A 30 -29.19 24.67 18.57
CA LEU A 30 -29.39 26.02 18.05
C LEU A 30 -29.90 26.98 19.13
N SER A 31 -30.85 26.54 19.97
CA SER A 31 -31.30 27.32 21.13
C SER A 31 -30.16 27.61 22.12
N ARG A 32 -29.26 26.65 22.37
CA ARG A 32 -28.05 26.86 23.20
C ARG A 32 -27.09 27.89 22.62
N SER A 33 -27.08 28.09 21.30
CA SER A 33 -26.26 29.11 20.62
C SER A 33 -26.81 30.54 20.76
N GLY A 34 -28.00 30.70 21.34
CA GLY A 34 -28.65 32.00 21.60
C GLY A 34 -29.59 32.47 20.49
N LEU A 35 -29.81 31.64 19.46
CA LEU A 35 -30.80 31.87 18.40
C LEU A 35 -32.05 31.03 18.65
N GLY A 36 -33.21 31.68 18.69
CA GLY A 36 -34.52 31.04 18.86
C GLY A 36 -35.26 30.91 17.53
N SER A 37 -36.11 29.87 17.42
CA SER A 37 -37.01 29.72 16.28
C SER A 37 -38.14 30.77 16.31
N MET A 38 -38.46 31.32 15.13
CA MET A 38 -39.48 32.34 14.94
C MET A 38 -40.79 31.73 14.46
N SER A 39 -41.92 32.09 15.06
CA SER A 39 -43.22 31.73 14.49
C SER A 39 -43.48 32.53 13.21
N THR A 40 -44.37 32.04 12.34
CA THR A 40 -44.80 32.75 11.13
C THR A 40 -45.27 34.19 11.43
N THR A 41 -45.99 34.37 12.54
CA THR A 41 -46.43 35.71 12.99
C THR A 41 -45.24 36.61 13.34
N GLN A 42 -44.20 36.08 14.00
CA GLN A 42 -42.98 36.83 14.32
C GLN A 42 -42.17 37.16 13.07
N GLY A 43 -42.04 36.21 12.13
CA GLY A 43 -41.36 36.41 10.86
C GLY A 43 -42.00 37.52 10.03
N LEU A 44 -43.33 37.51 9.89
CA LEU A 44 -44.06 38.57 9.16
C LEU A 44 -43.95 39.95 9.84
N ALA A 45 -44.01 40.00 11.17
CA ALA A 45 -43.81 41.26 11.90
C ALA A 45 -42.39 41.82 11.69
N LEU A 46 -41.37 40.97 11.62
CA LEU A 46 -39.99 41.38 11.32
C LEU A 46 -39.81 41.77 9.85
N PHE A 47 -40.57 41.18 8.91
CA PHE A 47 -40.59 41.61 7.51
C PHE A 47 -41.07 43.06 7.39
N ASP A 48 -42.21 43.39 8.01
CA ASP A 48 -42.78 44.74 7.99
C ASP A 48 -41.82 45.74 8.64
N ALA A 49 -41.22 45.36 9.77
CA ALA A 49 -40.21 46.19 10.44
C ALA A 49 -38.96 46.40 9.58
N ALA A 50 -38.54 45.40 8.82
CA ALA A 50 -37.38 45.49 7.95
C ALA A 50 -37.61 46.39 6.73
N LEU A 51 -38.83 46.41 6.17
CA LEU A 51 -39.20 47.35 5.11
C LEU A 51 -39.23 48.80 5.59
N ALA A 52 -39.53 49.03 6.88
CA ALA A 52 -39.49 50.36 7.49
C ALA A 52 -38.08 50.79 7.94
N ALA A 53 -37.15 49.84 8.05
CA ALA A 53 -35.77 50.13 8.41
C ALA A 53 -34.99 50.53 7.14
N ASP A 54 -34.57 51.80 7.04
CA ASP A 54 -33.77 52.33 5.93
C ASP A 54 -32.32 51.75 5.93
N ARG A 55 -32.22 50.45 5.60
CA ARG A 55 -31.00 49.64 5.62
C ARG A 55 -31.02 48.66 4.45
N ALA A 56 -29.93 48.59 3.70
CA ALA A 56 -29.83 47.75 2.50
C ALA A 56 -29.81 46.24 2.79
N THR A 57 -29.32 45.83 3.97
CA THR A 57 -29.27 44.41 4.38
C THR A 57 -29.68 44.27 5.83
N ILE A 58 -30.63 43.38 6.10
CA ILE A 58 -31.22 43.16 7.43
C ILE A 58 -31.27 41.65 7.71
N VAL A 59 -31.08 41.27 8.97
CA VAL A 59 -31.15 39.87 9.44
C VAL A 59 -32.35 39.75 10.40
N PRO A 60 -33.52 39.29 9.93
CA PRO A 60 -34.64 38.98 10.81
C PRO A 60 -34.35 37.70 11.62
N ALA A 61 -34.07 37.84 12.92
CA ALA A 61 -33.81 36.70 13.80
C ALA A 61 -34.39 36.93 15.21
N ARG A 62 -34.81 35.84 15.86
CA ARG A 62 -35.19 35.85 17.28
C ARG A 62 -34.00 35.38 18.12
N PHE A 63 -33.70 36.14 19.17
CA PHE A 63 -32.64 35.80 20.12
C PHE A 63 -33.22 35.23 21.41
N ASP A 64 -32.59 34.16 21.92
CA ASP A 64 -32.82 33.65 23.25
C ASP A 64 -31.93 34.42 24.25
N LEU A 65 -32.46 35.54 24.75
CA LEU A 65 -31.73 36.42 25.66
C LEU A 65 -31.31 35.71 26.97
N PRO A 66 -32.12 34.81 27.58
CA PRO A 66 -31.66 33.97 28.68
C PRO A 66 -30.42 33.12 28.34
N ALA A 67 -30.40 32.44 27.19
CA ALA A 67 -29.25 31.65 26.76
C ALA A 67 -28.00 32.53 26.53
N LEU A 68 -28.16 33.67 25.85
CA LEU A 68 -27.08 34.64 25.66
C LEU A 68 -26.55 35.22 26.99
N ARG A 69 -27.41 35.43 27.99
CA ARG A 69 -26.97 35.86 29.34
C ARG A 69 -26.19 34.78 30.07
N ASN A 70 -26.58 33.51 29.91
CA ASN A 70 -25.84 32.39 30.48
C ASN A 70 -24.46 32.25 29.82
N GLN A 71 -24.37 32.37 28.49
CA GLN A 71 -23.08 32.42 27.77
C GLN A 71 -22.22 33.61 28.23
N ALA A 72 -22.83 34.78 28.41
CA ALA A 72 -22.13 35.95 28.93
C ALA A 72 -21.58 35.71 30.35
N ALA A 73 -22.34 35.03 31.21
CA ALA A 73 -21.91 34.65 32.56
C ALA A 73 -20.79 33.58 32.54
N GLN A 74 -20.72 32.75 31.51
CA GLN A 74 -19.71 31.72 31.29
C GLN A 74 -18.50 32.21 30.48
N GLY A 75 -18.50 33.47 30.02
CA GLY A 75 -17.41 34.04 29.22
C GLY A 75 -17.34 33.54 27.77
N THR A 76 -18.37 32.85 27.28
CA THR A 76 -18.41 32.20 25.96
C THR A 76 -19.26 32.96 24.92
N LEU A 77 -19.71 34.18 25.25
CA LEU A 77 -20.56 35.00 24.37
C LEU A 77 -19.79 35.51 23.13
N PRO A 78 -20.27 35.25 21.89
CA PRO A 78 -19.69 35.84 20.69
C PRO A 78 -19.70 37.38 20.72
N PRO A 79 -18.62 38.07 20.30
CA PRO A 79 -18.51 39.53 20.38
C PRO A 79 -19.65 40.30 19.70
N VAL A 80 -20.23 39.75 18.64
CA VAL A 80 -21.36 40.34 17.91
C VAL A 80 -22.63 40.48 18.76
N PHE A 81 -22.79 39.65 19.81
CA PHE A 81 -23.95 39.68 20.72
C PHE A 81 -23.70 40.44 22.02
N SER A 82 -22.49 40.99 22.20
CA SER A 82 -22.09 41.73 23.42
C SER A 82 -22.96 42.95 23.72
N SER A 83 -23.57 43.55 22.70
CA SER A 83 -24.48 44.70 22.85
C SER A 83 -25.92 44.32 23.25
N LEU A 84 -26.30 43.04 23.10
CA LEU A 84 -27.67 42.55 23.35
C LEU A 84 -27.92 42.17 24.81
N VAL A 85 -26.87 41.89 25.58
CA VAL A 85 -26.95 41.49 26.99
C VAL A 85 -25.95 42.27 27.84
N ARG A 86 -26.36 42.71 29.03
CA ARG A 86 -25.45 43.39 29.97
C ARG A 86 -24.57 42.35 30.65
N THR A 87 -23.27 42.38 30.38
CA THR A 87 -22.25 41.58 31.07
C THR A 87 -21.94 42.23 32.43
N PRO A 88 -22.12 41.54 33.57
CA PRO A 88 -21.46 41.97 34.80
C PRO A 88 -19.95 41.82 34.58
N ALA A 89 -19.16 42.88 34.78
CA ALA A 89 -17.71 42.81 34.71
C ALA A 89 -17.18 41.97 35.86
N ARG A 90 -17.14 40.64 35.68
CA ARG A 90 -16.40 39.73 36.53
C ARG A 90 -15.03 39.54 35.88
N ARG A 91 -13.99 40.14 36.47
CA ARG A 91 -12.62 39.67 36.28
C ARG A 91 -12.57 38.26 36.87
N ALA A 92 -12.84 37.25 36.04
CA ALA A 92 -12.30 35.92 36.30
C ALA A 92 -10.79 36.04 36.14
N ALA A 93 -10.04 35.67 37.17
CA ALA A 93 -8.61 35.48 37.02
C ALA A 93 -8.43 34.41 35.94
N ALA A 94 -7.62 34.70 34.92
CA ALA A 94 -7.04 33.64 34.10
C ALA A 94 -6.30 32.68 35.06
N PRO A 95 -6.30 31.36 34.79
CA PRO A 95 -5.45 30.46 35.56
C PRO A 95 -4.03 31.04 35.55
N THR A 96 -3.45 31.20 36.73
CA THR A 96 -2.08 31.68 36.84
C THR A 96 -1.16 30.65 36.18
N ALA A 97 -0.02 31.09 35.65
CA ALA A 97 0.98 30.20 35.06
C ALA A 97 1.42 29.06 36.02
N GLU A 98 1.17 29.22 37.33
CA GLU A 98 1.39 28.21 38.38
C GLU A 98 0.45 26.98 38.27
N GLU A 99 -0.83 27.14 37.92
CA GLU A 99 -1.78 25.99 37.83
C GLU A 99 -1.53 25.13 36.57
N ALA A 100 -1.23 25.77 35.43
CA ALA A 100 -0.79 25.07 34.22
C ALA A 100 0.56 24.37 34.41
N SER A 101 1.44 24.93 35.24
CA SER A 101 2.71 24.28 35.61
C SER A 101 2.52 23.10 36.58
N SER A 102 1.43 23.08 37.37
CA SER A 102 1.11 21.98 38.30
C SER A 102 0.72 20.71 37.56
N TRP A 103 -0.18 20.79 36.58
CA TRP A 103 -0.62 19.63 35.81
C TRP A 103 0.52 19.01 34.99
N ALA A 104 1.30 19.85 34.28
CA ALA A 104 2.45 19.36 33.51
C ALA A 104 3.52 18.74 34.42
N ALA A 105 3.78 19.30 35.60
CA ALA A 105 4.72 18.74 36.57
C ALA A 105 4.22 17.42 37.19
N GLU A 106 2.92 17.30 37.48
CA GLU A 106 2.28 16.07 37.96
C GLU A 106 2.35 14.95 36.91
N MET A 107 2.06 15.26 35.65
CA MET A 107 2.19 14.30 34.55
C MET A 107 3.65 13.90 34.31
N ALA A 108 4.59 14.85 34.34
CA ALA A 108 6.02 14.54 34.17
C ALA A 108 6.59 13.65 35.29
N ALA A 109 5.96 13.61 36.48
CA ALA A 109 6.36 12.77 37.60
C ALA A 109 5.88 11.31 37.49
N LEU A 110 4.96 11.00 36.56
CA LEU A 110 4.50 9.63 36.28
C LEU A 110 5.54 8.83 35.49
N SER A 111 5.45 7.49 35.59
CA SER A 111 6.19 6.59 34.70
C SER A 111 5.74 6.79 33.25
N SER A 112 6.56 6.39 32.28
CA SER A 112 6.20 6.56 30.85
C SER A 112 4.89 5.85 30.50
N GLU A 113 4.70 4.62 31.00
CA GLU A 113 3.49 3.83 30.73
C GLU A 113 2.24 4.45 31.37
N ASP A 114 2.32 4.84 32.65
CA ASP A 114 1.20 5.45 33.37
C ASP A 114 0.81 6.81 32.77
N ARG A 115 1.80 7.58 32.30
CA ARG A 115 1.58 8.88 31.66
C ARG A 115 0.88 8.74 30.32
N THR A 116 1.31 7.80 29.46
CA THR A 116 0.64 7.55 28.18
C THR A 116 -0.81 7.13 28.40
N ALA A 117 -1.08 6.23 29.35
CA ALA A 117 -2.43 5.80 29.68
C ALA A 117 -3.31 6.96 30.17
N ALA A 118 -2.81 7.79 31.08
CA ALA A 118 -3.52 8.95 31.60
C ALA A 118 -3.81 10.02 30.53
N LEU A 119 -2.87 10.24 29.59
CA LEU A 119 -3.07 11.18 28.48
C LEU A 119 -4.12 10.69 27.49
N VAL A 120 -4.11 9.39 27.14
CA VAL A 120 -5.15 8.80 26.29
C VAL A 120 -6.52 8.90 26.94
N GLU A 121 -6.62 8.64 28.26
CA GLU A 121 -7.87 8.80 29.01
C GLU A 121 -8.38 10.25 29.01
N LEU A 122 -7.48 11.22 29.24
CA LEU A 122 -7.82 12.64 29.20
C LEU A 122 -8.37 13.06 27.83
N VAL A 123 -7.65 12.73 26.75
CA VAL A 123 -8.08 13.09 25.39
C VAL A 123 -9.41 12.39 25.06
N GLY A 124 -9.55 11.10 25.42
CA GLY A 124 -10.78 10.33 25.24
C GLY A 124 -11.98 10.96 25.94
N ALA A 125 -11.81 11.42 27.18
CA ALA A 125 -12.84 12.12 27.93
C ALA A 125 -13.25 13.44 27.27
N GLN A 126 -12.30 14.23 26.79
CA GLN A 126 -12.61 15.49 26.08
C GLN A 126 -13.33 15.23 24.76
N VAL A 127 -12.93 14.19 24.03
CA VAL A 127 -13.56 13.78 22.76
C VAL A 127 -15.00 13.34 22.99
N ALA A 128 -15.26 12.47 23.99
CA ALA A 128 -16.61 12.05 24.34
C ALA A 128 -17.52 13.25 24.66
N LEU A 129 -16.99 14.23 25.42
CA LEU A 129 -17.73 15.44 25.74
C LEU A 129 -18.01 16.31 24.50
N VAL A 130 -17.13 16.35 23.49
CA VAL A 130 -17.34 17.14 22.26
C VAL A 130 -18.38 16.46 21.38
N LEU A 131 -18.36 15.13 21.33
CA LEU A 131 -19.33 14.31 20.61
C LEU A 131 -20.71 14.22 21.30
N GLY A 132 -20.88 14.83 22.48
CA GLY A 132 -22.14 14.82 23.21
C GLY A 132 -22.46 13.48 23.89
N HIS A 133 -21.49 12.56 23.95
CA HIS A 133 -21.55 11.39 24.81
C HIS A 133 -21.31 11.86 26.24
N GLY A 134 -22.38 12.07 27.00
CA GLY A 134 -22.28 12.29 28.44
C GLY A 134 -21.44 11.17 29.07
N SER A 135 -20.70 11.49 30.14
CA SER A 135 -19.77 10.59 30.85
C SER A 135 -20.38 9.30 31.43
N SER A 136 -21.62 8.97 31.03
CA SER A 136 -22.43 7.84 31.44
C SER A 136 -22.77 6.85 30.31
N SER A 137 -22.32 7.07 29.08
CA SER A 137 -22.37 6.05 28.01
C SER A 137 -21.01 5.35 27.89
N GLY A 138 -20.93 4.08 28.33
CA GLY A 138 -19.72 3.25 28.26
C GLY A 138 -19.29 2.84 26.85
N ALA A 139 -19.41 3.73 25.86
CA ALA A 139 -18.78 3.55 24.56
C ALA A 139 -17.32 3.99 24.68
N SER A 140 -16.39 3.04 24.77
CA SER A 140 -14.97 3.33 24.64
C SER A 140 -14.72 3.88 23.24
N VAL A 141 -14.28 5.14 23.15
CA VAL A 141 -13.82 5.71 21.88
C VAL A 141 -12.54 4.97 21.52
N ASP A 142 -12.51 4.35 20.33
CA ASP A 142 -11.33 3.65 19.82
C ASP A 142 -10.15 4.62 19.68
N ALA A 143 -9.04 4.30 20.34
CA ALA A 143 -7.88 5.18 20.47
C ALA A 143 -7.16 5.45 19.14
N ASP A 144 -7.25 4.51 18.19
CA ASP A 144 -6.54 4.57 16.92
C ASP A 144 -7.43 4.98 15.74
N ARG A 145 -8.71 5.24 16.02
CA ARG A 145 -9.66 5.70 15.02
C ARG A 145 -9.47 7.19 14.73
N ALA A 146 -9.50 7.56 13.44
CA ALA A 146 -9.33 8.94 13.03
C ALA A 146 -10.50 9.82 13.53
N PHE A 147 -10.20 11.01 14.05
CA PHE A 147 -11.21 11.95 14.55
C PHE A 147 -12.29 12.26 13.51
N ARG A 148 -11.94 12.31 12.22
CA ARG A 148 -12.89 12.54 11.13
C ARG A 148 -13.97 11.46 11.05
N GLU A 149 -13.62 10.20 11.28
CA GLU A 149 -14.59 9.10 11.29
C GLU A 149 -15.49 9.11 12.53
N LEU A 150 -15.01 9.74 13.61
CA LEU A 150 -15.79 10.00 14.82
C LEU A 150 -16.71 11.22 14.66
N GLY A 151 -16.72 11.88 13.50
CA GLY A 151 -17.57 13.04 13.21
C GLY A 151 -16.92 14.39 13.48
N PHE A 152 -15.59 14.45 13.65
CA PHE A 152 -14.90 15.73 13.79
C PHE A 152 -14.76 16.47 12.45
N ASP A 153 -15.01 17.77 12.52
CA ASP A 153 -14.86 18.79 11.50
C ASP A 153 -14.01 19.97 12.02
N SER A 154 -13.88 21.03 11.23
CA SER A 154 -13.08 22.20 11.60
C SER A 154 -13.61 22.96 12.84
N LEU A 155 -14.90 22.85 13.17
CA LEU A 155 -15.50 23.55 14.32
C LEU A 155 -15.37 22.73 15.61
N THR A 156 -15.69 21.44 15.54
CA THR A 156 -15.52 20.49 16.65
C THR A 156 -14.03 20.27 16.98
N GLY A 157 -13.15 20.32 15.98
CA GLY A 157 -11.70 20.32 16.20
C GLY A 157 -11.21 21.54 16.99
N LEU A 158 -11.80 22.72 16.75
CA LEU A 158 -11.51 23.93 17.53
C LEU A 158 -12.06 23.84 18.95
N GLU A 159 -13.23 23.23 19.13
CA GLU A 159 -13.83 23.00 20.45
C GLU A 159 -12.96 22.04 21.29
N LEU A 160 -12.52 20.91 20.72
CA LEU A 160 -11.61 19.98 21.39
C LEU A 160 -10.29 20.66 21.76
N ARG A 161 -9.72 21.47 20.85
CA ARG A 161 -8.52 22.27 21.16
C ARG A 161 -8.75 23.16 22.38
N GLN A 162 -9.84 23.94 22.42
CA GLN A 162 -10.11 24.86 23.53
C GLN A 162 -10.28 24.12 24.87
N ARG A 163 -10.93 22.96 24.83
CA ARG A 163 -11.12 22.11 26.01
C ARG A 163 -9.82 21.51 26.51
N LEU A 164 -8.98 20.98 25.61
CA LEU A 164 -7.65 20.48 25.97
C LEU A 164 -6.74 21.61 26.47
N GLN A 165 -6.77 22.79 25.86
CA GLN A 165 -6.04 23.97 26.36
C GLN A 165 -6.47 24.35 27.78
N SER A 166 -7.77 24.22 28.07
CA SER A 166 -8.33 24.54 29.39
C SER A 166 -7.99 23.46 30.43
N ALA A 167 -7.97 22.18 30.04
CA ALA A 167 -7.65 21.06 30.92
C ALA A 167 -6.15 20.93 31.23
N THR A 168 -5.30 21.25 30.26
CA THR A 168 -3.83 21.04 30.35
C THR A 168 -3.04 22.32 30.61
N GLY A 169 -3.62 23.49 30.34
CA GLY A 169 -2.91 24.78 30.36
C GLY A 169 -1.89 24.97 29.23
N LEU A 170 -1.75 24.00 28.31
CA LEU A 170 -0.82 24.06 27.19
C LEU A 170 -1.31 24.97 26.06
N ARG A 171 -0.37 25.55 25.30
CA ARG A 171 -0.68 26.32 24.07
C ARG A 171 -0.73 25.42 22.86
N LEU A 172 -1.92 24.90 22.56
CA LEU A 172 -2.11 23.97 21.43
C LEU A 172 -2.41 24.70 20.10
N PRO A 173 -1.87 24.24 18.94
CA PRO A 173 -2.11 24.83 17.62
C PRO A 173 -3.55 24.63 17.13
N SER A 174 -4.02 25.48 16.20
CA SER A 174 -5.36 25.34 15.58
C SER A 174 -5.52 24.10 14.69
N THR A 175 -4.41 23.53 14.22
CA THR A 175 -4.35 22.34 13.36
C THR A 175 -4.26 21.03 14.14
N LEU A 176 -4.31 21.08 15.48
CA LEU A 176 -4.08 19.95 16.39
C LEU A 176 -4.75 18.63 15.97
N VAL A 177 -6.03 18.67 15.64
CA VAL A 177 -6.85 17.48 15.28
C VAL A 177 -6.51 16.95 13.88
N PHE A 178 -5.89 17.76 13.03
CA PHE A 178 -5.43 17.36 11.70
C PHE A 178 -3.99 16.84 11.72
N ASP A 179 -3.12 17.49 12.50
CA ASP A 179 -1.71 17.10 12.65
C ASP A 179 -1.58 15.81 13.48
N TYR A 180 -2.49 15.60 14.45
CA TYR A 180 -2.54 14.44 15.33
C TYR A 180 -3.94 13.82 15.27
N PRO A 181 -4.22 12.99 14.25
CA PRO A 181 -5.59 12.63 13.87
C PRO A 181 -6.25 11.54 14.74
N THR A 182 -5.56 11.00 15.74
CA THR A 182 -6.06 9.95 16.65
C THR A 182 -5.86 10.33 18.11
N LEU A 183 -6.55 9.63 19.04
CA LEU A 183 -6.36 9.83 20.48
C LEU A 183 -4.90 9.54 20.87
N THR A 184 -4.34 8.45 20.35
CA THR A 184 -2.95 8.04 20.60
C THR A 184 -1.93 9.08 20.10
N ALA A 185 -2.10 9.58 18.87
CA ALA A 185 -1.19 10.58 18.31
C ALA A 185 -1.25 11.91 19.07
N LEU A 186 -2.46 12.31 19.47
CA LEU A 186 -2.67 13.55 20.22
C LEU A 186 -2.13 13.43 21.66
N ALA A 187 -2.29 12.27 22.30
CA ALA A 187 -1.68 11.98 23.59
C ALA A 187 -0.14 12.02 23.50
N GLY A 188 0.46 11.46 22.45
CA GLY A 188 1.90 11.54 22.20
C GLY A 188 2.41 12.97 22.05
N TYR A 189 1.67 13.82 21.30
CA TYR A 189 2.01 15.24 21.20
C TYR A 189 1.93 15.97 22.55
N LEU A 190 0.90 15.68 23.36
CA LEU A 190 0.78 16.27 24.70
C LEU A 190 1.94 15.83 25.59
N ASP A 191 2.38 14.58 25.48
CA ASP A 191 3.56 14.08 26.19
C ASP A 191 4.84 14.85 25.82
N GLU A 192 5.07 15.07 24.51
CA GLU A 192 6.19 15.89 24.03
C GLU A 192 6.14 17.33 24.57
N GLN A 193 4.95 17.94 24.65
CA GLN A 193 4.77 19.28 25.20
C GLN A 193 5.03 19.32 26.72
N ILE A 194 4.68 18.26 27.46
CA ILE A 194 4.89 18.14 28.91
C ILE A 194 6.37 17.96 29.25
N GLN A 195 7.10 17.16 28.47
CA GLN A 195 8.54 16.94 28.66
C GLN A 195 9.37 18.19 28.32
N GLY A 196 8.74 19.21 27.73
CA GLY A 196 9.39 20.44 27.28
C GLY A 196 10.06 20.22 25.93
N THR A 197 9.86 21.17 25.02
CA THR A 197 10.54 21.16 23.73
C THR A 197 12.03 21.48 23.96
N GLU A 198 12.84 20.47 24.28
CA GLU A 198 14.16 20.43 23.65
C GLU A 198 13.87 20.55 22.16
N ALA A 199 14.31 21.67 21.56
CA ALA A 199 14.06 22.03 20.18
C ALA A 199 14.02 20.77 19.33
N VAL A 200 12.87 20.51 18.67
CA VAL A 200 12.66 19.38 17.73
C VAL A 200 14.03 19.00 17.23
N PRO A 201 14.63 17.89 17.70
CA PRO A 201 15.96 17.56 17.23
C PRO A 201 15.78 17.57 15.72
N VAL A 202 16.51 18.46 15.03
CA VAL A 202 16.62 18.39 13.57
C VAL A 202 16.88 16.91 13.37
N ARG A 203 15.89 16.17 12.86
CA ARG A 203 15.91 14.72 12.85
C ARG A 203 17.05 14.42 11.91
N THR A 204 18.24 14.31 12.48
CA THR A 204 19.46 14.07 11.77
C THR A 204 19.19 12.69 11.24
N VAL A 205 18.89 12.62 9.94
CA VAL A 205 18.86 11.34 9.25
C VAL A 205 20.16 10.70 9.65
N PRO A 206 20.15 9.63 10.46
CA PRO A 206 21.38 8.95 10.76
C PRO A 206 21.85 8.53 9.37
N VAL A 207 22.96 9.10 8.92
CA VAL A 207 23.67 8.53 7.78
C VAL A 207 24.02 7.15 8.29
N ALA A 208 23.21 6.15 7.89
CA ALA A 208 23.36 4.81 8.38
C ALA A 208 24.81 4.43 8.10
N ALA A 209 25.54 4.04 9.15
CA ALA A 209 26.88 3.51 9.03
C ALA A 209 26.85 2.07 8.45
N GLY A 210 26.01 1.85 7.43
CA GLY A 210 26.14 0.73 6.52
C GLY A 210 27.19 1.14 5.50
N GLY A 211 28.36 0.50 5.54
CA GLY A 211 29.35 0.68 4.47
C GLY A 211 28.74 0.30 3.11
N GLU A 212 29.48 0.56 2.03
CA GLU A 212 29.11 0.12 0.67
C GLU A 212 28.78 -1.40 0.56
N ASP A 213 29.08 -2.18 1.61
CA ASP A 213 28.92 -3.63 1.70
C ASP A 213 27.62 -4.15 2.38
N ASP A 214 26.63 -3.31 2.75
CA ASP A 214 25.37 -3.82 3.36
C ASP A 214 24.32 -4.19 2.29
N PRO A 215 24.09 -5.49 1.98
CA PRO A 215 23.25 -5.89 0.87
C PRO A 215 21.77 -5.65 1.14
N ILE A 216 20.98 -5.43 0.08
CA ILE A 216 19.52 -5.40 0.18
C ILE A 216 19.00 -6.83 0.12
N VAL A 217 18.10 -7.18 1.02
CA VAL A 217 17.50 -8.50 1.13
C VAL A 217 16.00 -8.47 0.92
N ILE A 218 15.46 -9.54 0.35
CA ILE A 218 14.02 -9.80 0.27
C ILE A 218 13.65 -10.61 1.50
N VAL A 219 12.75 -10.09 2.33
CA VAL A 219 12.31 -10.74 3.59
C VAL A 219 10.86 -11.22 3.53
N GLY A 220 10.07 -10.71 2.58
CA GLY A 220 8.68 -11.11 2.35
C GLY A 220 8.27 -10.97 0.91
N MET A 221 7.26 -11.72 0.49
CA MET A 221 6.70 -11.67 -0.87
C MET A 221 5.21 -12.01 -0.84
N ALA A 222 4.43 -11.37 -1.70
CA ALA A 222 3.05 -11.71 -1.98
C ALA A 222 2.73 -11.50 -3.46
N CYS A 223 1.79 -12.27 -4.00
CA CYS A 223 1.31 -12.06 -5.36
C CYS A 223 -0.11 -12.62 -5.58
N ARG A 224 -0.79 -12.08 -6.58
CA ARG A 224 -1.95 -12.68 -7.25
C ARG A 224 -1.68 -12.69 -8.75
N LEU A 225 -1.83 -13.84 -9.38
CA LEU A 225 -1.52 -14.08 -10.79
C LEU A 225 -2.62 -14.95 -11.42
N PRO A 226 -2.74 -15.00 -12.76
CA PRO A 226 -3.75 -15.80 -13.42
C PRO A 226 -3.70 -17.29 -13.07
N GLY A 227 -4.80 -18.00 -13.33
CA GLY A 227 -4.91 -19.42 -13.03
C GLY A 227 -5.17 -19.71 -11.54
N GLY A 228 -5.69 -18.72 -10.79
CA GLY A 228 -5.96 -18.86 -9.36
C GLY A 228 -4.71 -18.87 -8.49
N ILE A 229 -3.58 -18.37 -9.01
CA ILE A 229 -2.32 -18.31 -8.29
C ILE A 229 -2.41 -17.16 -7.27
N ASP A 230 -2.54 -17.49 -6.00
CA ASP A 230 -2.78 -16.54 -4.92
C ASP A 230 -1.58 -16.29 -3.99
N SER A 231 -0.44 -16.91 -4.28
CA SER A 231 0.71 -16.87 -3.39
C SER A 231 2.01 -17.21 -4.11
N PRO A 232 3.18 -16.81 -3.56
CA PRO A 232 4.47 -17.27 -4.06
C PRO A 232 4.58 -18.79 -4.13
N GLN A 233 3.94 -19.53 -3.21
CA GLN A 233 3.91 -20.99 -3.18
C GLN A 233 3.03 -21.57 -4.29
N ALA A 234 1.87 -20.97 -4.56
CA ALA A 234 1.03 -21.37 -5.69
C ALA A 234 1.73 -21.09 -7.03
N LEU A 235 2.45 -19.97 -7.15
CA LEU A 235 3.26 -19.68 -8.36
C LEU A 235 4.34 -20.75 -8.55
N TRP A 236 5.04 -21.08 -7.47
CA TRP A 236 6.05 -22.14 -7.49
C TRP A 236 5.47 -23.46 -8.01
N GLN A 237 4.37 -23.92 -7.41
CA GLN A 237 3.71 -25.16 -7.81
C GLN A 237 3.26 -25.12 -9.28
N ALA A 238 2.65 -24.02 -9.71
CA ALA A 238 2.22 -23.82 -11.09
C ALA A 238 3.39 -23.90 -12.09
N THR A 239 4.54 -23.31 -11.75
CA THR A 239 5.74 -23.39 -12.62
C THR A 239 6.34 -24.78 -12.68
N LEU A 240 6.35 -25.53 -11.56
CA LEU A 240 6.83 -26.91 -11.54
C LEU A 240 5.94 -27.86 -12.36
N ASP A 241 4.63 -27.72 -12.21
CA ASP A 241 3.64 -28.54 -12.91
C ASP A 241 3.52 -28.16 -14.39
N GLY A 242 4.09 -27.01 -14.77
CA GLY A 242 4.04 -26.48 -16.13
C GLY A 242 2.63 -26.04 -16.51
N VAL A 243 1.94 -25.36 -15.59
CA VAL A 243 0.62 -24.76 -15.82
C VAL A 243 0.74 -23.64 -16.87
N ASP A 244 -0.19 -23.64 -17.81
CA ASP A 244 -0.49 -22.55 -18.75
C ASP A 244 -1.80 -21.90 -18.30
N ALA A 245 -1.71 -20.66 -17.81
CA ALA A 245 -2.81 -19.92 -17.20
C ALA A 245 -3.55 -19.00 -18.19
N ILE A 246 -3.32 -19.17 -19.50
CA ILE A 246 -4.04 -18.41 -20.52
C ILE A 246 -5.44 -18.95 -20.72
N THR A 247 -6.42 -18.06 -20.63
CA THR A 247 -7.86 -18.34 -20.72
C THR A 247 -8.53 -17.46 -21.76
N GLU A 248 -9.82 -17.68 -22.04
CA GLU A 248 -10.65 -16.73 -22.80
C GLU A 248 -10.91 -15.45 -21.96
N PHE A 249 -11.35 -14.37 -22.60
CA PHE A 249 -11.69 -13.12 -21.92
C PHE A 249 -12.71 -13.29 -20.78
N PRO A 250 -12.59 -12.50 -19.70
CA PRO A 250 -13.45 -12.61 -18.54
C PRO A 250 -14.88 -12.13 -18.85
N ALA A 251 -15.87 -12.90 -18.40
CA ALA A 251 -17.29 -12.61 -18.63
C ALA A 251 -17.90 -11.64 -17.59
N ASP A 252 -17.15 -11.30 -16.54
CA ASP A 252 -17.60 -10.53 -15.38
C ASP A 252 -17.22 -9.03 -15.45
N ARG A 253 -16.67 -8.57 -16.58
CA ARG A 253 -16.22 -7.16 -16.76
C ARG A 253 -17.11 -6.30 -17.64
N GLY A 254 -18.23 -6.85 -18.10
CA GLY A 254 -19.16 -6.13 -18.97
C GLY A 254 -18.60 -5.83 -20.37
N TRP A 255 -17.58 -6.55 -20.82
CA TRP A 255 -17.02 -6.39 -22.16
C TRP A 255 -17.95 -7.01 -23.21
N ASP A 256 -18.16 -6.31 -24.33
CA ASP A 256 -18.83 -6.89 -25.50
C ASP A 256 -17.87 -7.84 -26.24
N ILE A 257 -17.65 -9.03 -25.70
CA ILE A 257 -16.69 -10.01 -26.24
C ILE A 257 -17.04 -10.43 -27.68
N GLU A 258 -18.34 -10.46 -28.01
CA GLU A 258 -18.80 -10.80 -29.35
C GLU A 258 -18.42 -9.70 -30.35
N GLY A 259 -18.79 -8.45 -30.08
CA GLY A 259 -18.49 -7.31 -30.93
C GLY A 259 -17.01 -6.89 -30.94
N LEU A 260 -16.24 -7.28 -29.92
CA LEU A 260 -14.83 -6.94 -29.78
C LEU A 260 -13.92 -7.75 -30.71
N TYR A 261 -14.36 -8.88 -31.26
CA TYR A 261 -13.47 -9.76 -32.03
C TYR A 261 -13.64 -9.64 -33.54
N ASP A 262 -12.51 -9.46 -34.22
CA ASP A 262 -12.43 -9.60 -35.66
C ASP A 262 -11.09 -10.27 -36.02
N PRO A 263 -11.07 -11.37 -36.81
CA PRO A 263 -9.83 -12.01 -37.21
C PRO A 263 -8.94 -11.15 -38.12
N ASP A 264 -9.45 -10.07 -38.72
CA ASP A 264 -8.67 -9.08 -39.48
C ASP A 264 -8.04 -8.04 -38.53
N PRO A 265 -6.70 -8.02 -38.38
CA PRO A 265 -6.01 -7.00 -37.57
C PRO A 265 -6.18 -5.57 -38.09
N GLY A 266 -6.64 -5.40 -39.34
CA GLY A 266 -6.93 -4.10 -39.94
C GLY A 266 -8.23 -3.45 -39.44
N HIS A 267 -9.17 -4.26 -38.93
CA HIS A 267 -10.47 -3.81 -38.46
C HIS A 267 -10.32 -2.91 -37.23
N ILE A 268 -11.06 -1.79 -37.20
CA ILE A 268 -10.90 -0.75 -36.17
C ILE A 268 -11.74 -1.12 -34.95
N GLY A 269 -11.17 -0.94 -33.76
CA GLY A 269 -11.91 -1.11 -32.50
C GLY A 269 -12.06 -2.57 -32.05
N THR A 270 -11.44 -3.51 -32.76
CA THR A 270 -11.55 -4.94 -32.50
C THR A 270 -10.18 -5.57 -32.18
N SER A 271 -10.23 -6.76 -31.61
CA SER A 271 -9.10 -7.61 -31.30
C SER A 271 -9.15 -8.90 -32.12
N TYR A 272 -8.01 -9.35 -32.65
CA TYR A 272 -7.93 -10.65 -33.33
C TYR A 272 -7.65 -11.83 -32.38
N SER A 273 -7.48 -11.55 -31.09
CA SER A 273 -7.37 -12.57 -30.04
C SER A 273 -8.42 -12.31 -28.95
N ARG A 274 -8.96 -13.40 -28.39
CA ARG A 274 -9.88 -13.40 -27.24
C ARG A 274 -9.24 -14.01 -26.00
N ARG A 275 -7.91 -14.13 -25.98
CA ARG A 275 -7.19 -14.89 -24.96
C ARG A 275 -6.18 -14.03 -24.21
N GLY A 276 -6.06 -14.31 -22.91
CA GLY A 276 -5.12 -13.65 -22.01
C GLY A 276 -5.08 -14.30 -20.64
N GLY A 277 -4.20 -13.80 -19.77
CA GLY A 277 -4.17 -14.17 -18.36
C GLY A 277 -4.94 -13.16 -17.52
N PHE A 278 -5.95 -13.62 -16.77
CA PHE A 278 -6.81 -12.76 -15.97
C PHE A 278 -6.80 -13.17 -14.50
N LEU A 279 -6.86 -12.18 -13.62
CA LEU A 279 -7.04 -12.42 -12.19
C LEU A 279 -8.46 -12.92 -11.92
N SER A 280 -8.57 -13.97 -11.11
CA SER A 280 -9.86 -14.38 -10.53
C SER A 280 -10.28 -13.35 -9.48
N GLY A 281 -11.53 -12.90 -9.53
CA GLY A 281 -12.06 -12.00 -8.50
C GLY A 281 -11.39 -10.63 -8.49
N ALA A 282 -10.98 -10.09 -9.65
CA ALA A 282 -10.33 -8.77 -9.70
C ALA A 282 -11.19 -7.62 -9.12
N GLY A 283 -12.52 -7.80 -9.09
CA GLY A 283 -13.44 -6.86 -8.47
C GLY A 283 -13.66 -7.07 -6.97
N ASP A 284 -13.19 -8.18 -6.40
CA ASP A 284 -13.36 -8.53 -4.99
C ASP A 284 -12.44 -7.67 -4.13
N PHE A 285 -12.94 -7.23 -2.97
CA PHE A 285 -12.17 -6.43 -2.02
C PHE A 285 -12.84 -6.38 -0.64
N ASP A 286 -12.06 -6.59 0.42
CA ASP A 286 -12.54 -6.40 1.80
C ASP A 286 -12.43 -4.92 2.22
N ALA A 287 -13.43 -4.13 1.84
CA ALA A 287 -13.44 -2.69 2.10
C ALA A 287 -13.49 -2.36 3.61
N GLU A 288 -14.27 -3.11 4.39
CA GLU A 288 -14.40 -2.92 5.83
C GLU A 288 -13.07 -3.19 6.55
N PHE A 289 -12.33 -4.20 6.10
CA PHE A 289 -10.99 -4.49 6.63
C PHE A 289 -10.08 -3.26 6.59
N PHE A 290 -10.12 -2.50 5.49
CA PHE A 290 -9.32 -1.29 5.32
C PHE A 290 -10.03 0.00 5.78
N GLY A 291 -11.21 -0.07 6.41
CA GLY A 291 -11.97 1.12 6.83
C GLY A 291 -12.46 1.97 5.64
N ILE A 292 -12.59 1.35 4.46
CA ILE A 292 -13.02 2.00 3.23
C ILE A 292 -14.53 1.82 3.09
N SER A 293 -15.25 2.91 2.83
CA SER A 293 -16.70 2.82 2.64
C SER A 293 -17.03 2.02 1.36
N PRO A 294 -18.16 1.29 1.28
CA PRO A 294 -18.54 0.57 0.07
C PRO A 294 -18.60 1.46 -1.17
N ARG A 295 -19.01 2.73 -0.99
CA ARG A 295 -19.06 3.74 -2.05
C ARG A 295 -17.67 4.10 -2.58
N GLU A 296 -16.70 4.27 -1.69
CA GLU A 296 -15.32 4.51 -2.08
C GLU A 296 -14.70 3.28 -2.74
N ALA A 297 -14.95 2.09 -2.22
CA ALA A 297 -14.43 0.84 -2.80
C ALA A 297 -14.89 0.63 -4.25
N VAL A 298 -16.13 0.96 -4.59
CA VAL A 298 -16.64 0.93 -5.98
C VAL A 298 -15.96 1.95 -6.87
N ALA A 299 -15.58 3.12 -6.34
CA ALA A 299 -14.89 4.17 -7.10
C ALA A 299 -13.39 3.88 -7.29
N MET A 300 -12.83 2.95 -6.50
CA MET A 300 -11.41 2.60 -6.53
C MET A 300 -11.07 1.68 -7.69
N ASP A 301 -10.03 2.05 -8.43
CA ASP A 301 -9.35 1.17 -9.38
C ASP A 301 -8.99 -0.15 -8.66
N PRO A 302 -9.38 -1.32 -9.21
CA PRO A 302 -8.98 -2.64 -8.71
C PRO A 302 -7.49 -2.76 -8.39
N GLN A 303 -6.63 -2.06 -9.13
CA GLN A 303 -5.19 -2.05 -8.89
C GLN A 303 -4.84 -1.52 -7.50
N GLN A 304 -5.52 -0.47 -7.01
CA GLN A 304 -5.30 0.07 -5.67
C GLN A 304 -5.78 -0.91 -4.59
N ARG A 305 -6.91 -1.58 -4.83
CA ARG A 305 -7.51 -2.57 -3.92
C ARG A 305 -6.59 -3.78 -3.73
N LEU A 306 -6.16 -4.37 -4.84
CA LEU A 306 -5.24 -5.51 -4.84
C LEU A 306 -3.88 -5.17 -4.25
N LEU A 307 -3.39 -3.94 -4.46
CA LEU A 307 -2.15 -3.47 -3.85
C LEU A 307 -2.25 -3.39 -2.32
N LEU A 308 -3.38 -2.96 -1.76
CA LEU A 308 -3.60 -2.93 -0.30
C LEU A 308 -3.57 -4.34 0.29
N GLU A 309 -4.33 -5.28 -0.28
CA GLU A 309 -4.35 -6.67 0.17
C GLU A 309 -2.98 -7.32 0.06
N THR A 310 -2.32 -7.15 -1.10
CA THR A 310 -1.00 -7.75 -1.35
C THR A 310 0.07 -7.14 -0.43
N ALA A 311 -0.02 -5.85 -0.09
CA ALA A 311 0.90 -5.20 0.84
C ALA A 311 0.74 -5.75 2.26
N TRP A 312 -0.50 -5.89 2.73
CA TRP A 312 -0.81 -6.50 4.01
C TRP A 312 -0.24 -7.93 4.11
N GLU A 313 -0.53 -8.76 3.11
CA GLU A 313 -0.05 -10.14 3.07
C GLU A 313 1.48 -10.25 2.99
N ALA A 314 2.13 -9.39 2.21
CA ALA A 314 3.58 -9.40 2.07
C ALA A 314 4.26 -9.16 3.42
N LEU A 315 3.71 -8.24 4.23
CA LEU A 315 4.17 -7.94 5.58
C LEU A 315 3.86 -9.06 6.58
N GLU A 316 2.64 -9.61 6.59
CA GLU A 316 2.35 -10.73 7.50
C GLU A 316 3.24 -11.96 7.22
N ARG A 317 3.63 -12.17 5.96
CA ARG A 317 4.53 -13.25 5.55
C ARG A 317 5.97 -13.06 6.05
N THR A 318 6.39 -11.85 6.46
CA THR A 318 7.68 -11.64 7.14
C THR A 318 7.62 -11.94 8.64
N GLY A 319 6.42 -12.02 9.21
CA GLY A 319 6.22 -12.01 10.66
C GLY A 319 6.19 -10.60 11.26
N ILE A 320 6.03 -9.56 10.44
CA ILE A 320 5.79 -8.19 10.92
C ILE A 320 4.28 -8.01 11.12
N ASP A 321 3.86 -7.50 12.28
CA ASP A 321 2.54 -6.91 12.46
C ASP A 321 2.44 -5.63 11.61
N PRO A 322 1.60 -5.59 10.55
CA PRO A 322 1.51 -4.42 9.68
C PRO A 322 1.09 -3.13 10.42
N THR A 323 0.38 -3.24 11.53
CA THR A 323 -0.07 -2.08 12.33
C THR A 323 1.06 -1.48 13.16
N SER A 324 2.09 -2.27 13.50
CA SER A 324 3.28 -1.81 14.21
C SER A 324 4.16 -0.87 13.36
N LEU A 325 3.94 -0.81 12.04
CA LEU A 325 4.69 0.05 11.12
C LEU A 325 4.19 1.50 11.07
N ARG A 326 3.11 1.84 11.77
CA ARG A 326 2.63 3.23 11.86
C ARG A 326 3.72 4.16 12.41
N GLY A 327 3.95 5.28 11.74
CA GLY A 327 5.03 6.23 12.05
C GLY A 327 6.43 5.77 11.62
N SER A 328 6.58 4.57 11.05
CA SER A 328 7.87 4.07 10.60
C SER A 328 8.30 4.70 9.27
N ARG A 329 9.61 4.74 9.03
CA ARG A 329 10.18 5.18 7.74
C ARG A 329 10.13 4.04 6.71
N THR A 330 8.98 3.41 6.54
CA THR A 330 8.77 2.37 5.54
C THR A 330 8.38 3.01 4.21
N GLY A 331 9.08 2.69 3.12
CA GLY A 331 8.79 3.21 1.79
C GLY A 331 7.86 2.30 0.98
N VAL A 332 7.19 2.85 -0.03
CA VAL A 332 6.31 2.15 -0.96
C VAL A 332 6.68 2.52 -2.40
N PHE A 333 7.08 1.54 -3.20
CA PHE A 333 7.51 1.72 -4.58
C PHE A 333 6.71 0.76 -5.47
N ALA A 334 5.70 1.28 -6.15
CA ALA A 334 4.77 0.47 -6.94
C ALA A 334 4.90 0.79 -8.44
N GLY A 335 5.19 -0.23 -9.23
CA GLY A 335 5.04 -0.18 -10.68
C GLY A 335 3.57 -0.32 -11.05
N LEU A 336 3.00 0.66 -11.75
CA LEU A 336 1.59 0.62 -12.16
C LEU A 336 1.48 1.25 -13.54
N MET A 337 0.64 0.65 -14.38
CA MET A 337 0.26 1.25 -15.66
C MET A 337 -1.21 0.98 -15.96
N TYR A 338 -1.76 1.76 -16.88
CA TYR A 338 -3.20 1.88 -17.16
C TYR A 338 -3.97 2.52 -16.00
N HIS A 339 -4.86 3.44 -16.37
CA HIS A 339 -5.77 4.17 -15.48
C HIS A 339 -7.16 4.21 -16.12
N ASP A 340 -7.56 3.08 -16.72
CA ASP A 340 -8.70 2.98 -17.61
C ASP A 340 -10.02 2.70 -16.89
N TYR A 341 -9.97 2.22 -15.63
CA TYR A 341 -11.16 2.01 -14.79
C TYR A 341 -12.01 3.29 -14.68
N GLY A 342 -11.36 4.43 -14.43
CA GLY A 342 -12.05 5.71 -14.27
C GLY A 342 -12.67 6.25 -15.56
N SER A 343 -12.26 5.76 -16.74
CA SER A 343 -12.85 6.19 -18.02
C SER A 343 -14.27 5.64 -18.23
N TRP A 344 -14.56 4.46 -17.66
CA TRP A 344 -15.88 3.83 -17.71
C TRP A 344 -16.89 4.51 -16.77
N LEU A 345 -16.41 5.02 -15.63
CA LEU A 345 -17.18 5.82 -14.66
C LEU A 345 -17.49 7.25 -15.14
N SER A 346 -17.30 7.58 -16.42
CA SER A 346 -17.69 8.89 -16.98
C SER A 346 -19.22 9.09 -17.04
N GLU A 347 -20.00 8.03 -16.83
CA GLU A 347 -21.41 8.07 -16.42
C GLU A 347 -21.54 8.03 -14.88
N ALA A 348 -20.69 8.78 -14.17
CA ALA A 348 -20.74 8.84 -12.71
C ALA A 348 -22.13 9.33 -12.26
N THR A 349 -22.80 8.51 -11.46
CA THR A 349 -23.93 8.94 -10.65
C THR A 349 -23.49 10.06 -9.71
N GLU A 350 -24.35 11.03 -9.38
CA GLU A 350 -24.09 12.11 -8.40
C GLU A 350 -23.43 11.60 -7.10
N ASP A 351 -23.67 10.33 -6.73
CA ASP A 351 -23.14 9.68 -5.53
C ASP A 351 -21.62 9.40 -5.50
N ILE A 352 -20.91 9.37 -6.64
CA ILE A 352 -19.46 9.04 -6.71
C ILE A 352 -18.60 10.29 -7.05
N GLU A 353 -19.26 11.42 -7.30
CA GLU A 353 -18.62 12.69 -7.61
C GLU A 353 -17.70 13.13 -6.44
N GLY A 354 -16.39 13.18 -6.69
CA GLY A 354 -15.36 13.52 -5.68
C GLY A 354 -14.44 12.35 -5.27
N LEU A 355 -14.85 11.09 -5.47
CA LEU A 355 -14.01 9.92 -5.18
C LEU A 355 -13.20 9.46 -6.40
N MET A 356 -13.57 9.93 -7.60
CA MET A 356 -12.94 9.53 -8.85
C MET A 356 -11.44 9.82 -8.92
N ILE A 357 -11.02 11.00 -8.47
CA ILE A 357 -9.61 11.41 -8.50
C ILE A 357 -8.76 10.50 -7.60
N THR A 358 -9.21 10.29 -6.35
CA THR A 358 -8.49 9.46 -5.39
C THR A 358 -8.60 7.97 -5.70
N GLY A 359 -9.71 7.54 -6.31
CA GLY A 359 -9.93 6.16 -6.72
C GLY A 359 -9.09 5.71 -7.92
N ASN A 360 -8.68 6.62 -8.81
CA ASN A 360 -8.09 6.26 -10.11
C ASN A 360 -6.73 6.88 -10.40
N SER A 361 -6.25 7.83 -9.58
CA SER A 361 -4.93 8.42 -9.75
C SER A 361 -3.80 7.42 -9.44
N GLY A 362 -2.85 7.28 -10.36
CA GLY A 362 -1.67 6.43 -10.15
C GLY A 362 -0.89 6.78 -8.89
N GLY A 363 -0.64 8.07 -8.63
CA GLY A 363 0.10 8.49 -7.42
C GLY A 363 -0.62 8.16 -6.11
N VAL A 364 -1.95 7.96 -6.14
CA VAL A 364 -2.71 7.54 -4.97
C VAL A 364 -2.54 6.04 -4.69
N ALA A 365 -2.15 5.21 -5.65
CA ALA A 365 -1.97 3.78 -5.41
C ALA A 365 -0.88 3.50 -4.35
N SER A 366 0.33 4.05 -4.52
CA SER A 366 1.38 3.96 -3.49
C SER A 366 1.03 4.77 -2.23
N GLY A 367 0.43 5.95 -2.40
CA GLY A 367 0.04 6.82 -1.30
C GLY A 367 -1.02 6.22 -0.38
N ARG A 368 -1.93 5.39 -0.92
CA ARG A 368 -3.00 4.74 -0.16
C ARG A 368 -2.45 3.63 0.72
N ILE A 369 -1.46 2.85 0.25
CA ILE A 369 -0.74 1.90 1.12
C ILE A 369 -0.09 2.65 2.29
N ALA A 370 0.64 3.73 1.99
CA ALA A 370 1.30 4.53 3.02
C ALA A 370 0.30 5.13 4.01
N TYR A 371 -0.82 5.69 3.52
CA TYR A 371 -1.89 6.23 4.34
C TYR A 371 -2.51 5.16 5.25
N GLN A 372 -2.88 4.02 4.68
CA GLN A 372 -3.60 2.96 5.39
C GLN A 372 -2.76 2.32 6.51
N LEU A 373 -1.46 2.13 6.25
CA LEU A 373 -0.51 1.54 7.21
C LEU A 373 0.21 2.61 8.05
N GLY A 374 -0.07 3.90 7.84
CA GLY A 374 0.56 5.03 8.53
C GLY A 374 2.07 5.14 8.30
N LEU A 375 2.55 4.84 7.10
CA LEU A 375 3.98 4.85 6.76
C LEU A 375 4.46 6.26 6.40
N GLU A 376 5.67 6.61 6.85
CA GLU A 376 6.27 7.94 6.64
C GLU A 376 7.50 7.93 5.71
N GLY A 377 7.78 6.81 5.05
CA GLY A 377 8.83 6.72 4.03
C GLY A 377 8.38 7.24 2.66
N PRO A 378 9.27 7.23 1.64
CA PRO A 378 8.93 7.63 0.28
C PRO A 378 7.80 6.75 -0.30
N ALA A 379 6.77 7.36 -0.90
CA ALA A 379 5.68 6.66 -1.57
C ALA A 379 5.63 7.06 -3.06
N LEU A 380 6.09 6.17 -3.94
CA LEU A 380 6.28 6.43 -5.36
C LEU A 380 5.52 5.41 -6.21
N THR A 381 4.80 5.92 -7.21
CA THR A 381 4.25 5.12 -8.30
C THR A 381 5.07 5.38 -9.57
N VAL A 382 5.50 4.31 -10.24
CA VAL A 382 6.43 4.35 -11.38
C VAL A 382 5.78 3.72 -12.60
N ASP A 383 5.80 4.45 -13.71
CA ASP A 383 5.41 3.92 -15.02
C ASP A 383 6.60 3.98 -15.99
N THR A 384 7.17 2.81 -16.25
CA THR A 384 8.13 2.55 -17.32
C THR A 384 7.63 1.39 -18.19
N ALA A 385 6.31 1.26 -18.31
CA ALA A 385 5.63 0.12 -18.93
C ALA A 385 6.05 -1.23 -18.33
N CYS A 386 6.51 -2.17 -19.15
CA CYS A 386 6.82 -3.54 -18.74
C CYS A 386 7.96 -3.65 -17.70
N SER A 387 8.84 -2.64 -17.60
CA SER A 387 9.94 -2.62 -16.62
C SER A 387 9.56 -2.06 -15.24
N SER A 388 8.34 -1.55 -15.06
CA SER A 388 7.94 -0.76 -13.89
C SER A 388 8.25 -1.40 -12.54
N SER A 389 7.94 -2.68 -12.34
CA SER A 389 8.22 -3.34 -11.04
C SER A 389 9.71 -3.54 -10.74
N LEU A 390 10.57 -3.74 -11.75
CA LEU A 390 12.02 -3.82 -11.51
C LEU A 390 12.63 -2.43 -11.28
N VAL A 391 12.12 -1.40 -11.95
CA VAL A 391 12.52 -0.02 -11.67
C VAL A 391 12.09 0.39 -10.26
N ALA A 392 10.88 0.01 -9.83
CA ALA A 392 10.41 0.21 -8.47
C ALA A 392 11.31 -0.48 -7.43
N LEU A 393 11.71 -1.74 -7.68
CA LEU A 393 12.69 -2.44 -6.84
C LEU A 393 14.07 -1.76 -6.83
N HIS A 394 14.53 -1.28 -7.99
CA HIS A 394 15.79 -0.53 -8.08
C HIS A 394 15.73 0.74 -7.22
N LEU A 395 14.67 1.53 -7.32
CA LEU A 395 14.50 2.75 -6.52
C LEU A 395 14.36 2.46 -5.02
N ALA A 396 13.64 1.41 -4.64
CA ALA A 396 13.54 0.96 -3.25
C ALA A 396 14.91 0.59 -2.68
N ALA A 397 15.72 -0.16 -3.44
CA ALA A 397 17.08 -0.51 -3.05
C ALA A 397 17.98 0.72 -2.88
N GLN A 398 17.86 1.74 -3.74
CA GLN A 398 18.59 3.00 -3.59
C GLN A 398 18.14 3.78 -2.35
N ALA A 399 16.84 3.90 -2.11
CA ALA A 399 16.30 4.59 -0.94
C ALA A 399 16.75 3.93 0.38
N LEU A 400 16.78 2.59 0.41
CA LEU A 400 17.32 1.83 1.54
C LEU A 400 18.83 2.08 1.73
N ARG A 401 19.63 2.04 0.67
CA ARG A 401 21.08 2.31 0.74
C ARG A 401 21.38 3.74 1.22
N ASN A 402 20.59 4.71 0.76
CA ASN A 402 20.72 6.12 1.14
C ASN A 402 20.16 6.41 2.55
N GLY A 403 19.54 5.43 3.20
CA GLY A 403 18.91 5.61 4.50
C GLY A 403 17.68 6.50 4.47
N GLU A 404 17.00 6.63 3.34
CA GLU A 404 15.73 7.35 3.16
C GLU A 404 14.55 6.57 3.78
N CYS A 405 14.65 5.24 3.78
CA CYS A 405 13.76 4.31 4.48
C CYS A 405 14.57 3.20 5.19
N THR A 406 13.89 2.47 6.08
CA THR A 406 14.46 1.31 6.80
C THR A 406 13.88 -0.03 6.34
N LEU A 407 12.68 0.02 5.77
CA LEU A 407 11.94 -1.09 5.16
C LEU A 407 11.27 -0.54 3.91
N ALA A 408 11.06 -1.34 2.87
CA ALA A 408 10.31 -0.90 1.71
C ALA A 408 9.46 -2.02 1.12
N LEU A 409 8.25 -1.65 0.67
CA LEU A 409 7.43 -2.43 -0.23
C LEU A 409 7.82 -2.08 -1.67
N ALA A 410 8.16 -3.07 -2.49
CA ALA A 410 8.55 -2.88 -3.87
C ALA A 410 7.92 -3.92 -4.79
N GLY A 411 7.32 -3.49 -5.90
CA GLY A 411 6.74 -4.43 -6.87
C GLY A 411 5.88 -3.73 -7.91
N GLY A 412 4.78 -4.36 -8.31
CA GLY A 412 3.88 -3.74 -9.27
C GLY A 412 2.56 -4.49 -9.48
N VAL A 413 1.64 -3.83 -10.16
CA VAL A 413 0.28 -4.30 -10.42
C VAL A 413 -0.14 -3.97 -11.84
N THR A 414 -0.94 -4.84 -12.43
CA THR A 414 -1.71 -4.53 -13.62
C THR A 414 -3.05 -5.26 -13.59
N VAL A 415 -4.12 -4.49 -13.78
CA VAL A 415 -5.49 -4.99 -14.03
C VAL A 415 -6.01 -4.28 -15.26
N MET A 416 -6.49 -5.02 -16.24
CA MET A 416 -7.08 -4.50 -17.47
C MET A 416 -8.58 -4.32 -17.25
N SER A 417 -9.01 -3.12 -16.88
CA SER A 417 -10.44 -2.86 -16.64
C SER A 417 -11.24 -2.80 -17.94
N THR A 418 -10.59 -2.35 -19.02
CA THR A 418 -11.17 -2.28 -20.37
C THR A 418 -10.39 -3.18 -21.34
N PRO A 419 -11.00 -3.57 -22.48
CA PRO A 419 -10.30 -4.34 -23.50
C PRO A 419 -9.34 -3.51 -24.37
N THR A 420 -9.14 -2.22 -24.06
CA THR A 420 -8.40 -1.25 -24.89
C THR A 420 -7.00 -1.75 -25.24
N THR A 421 -6.29 -2.36 -24.29
CA THR A 421 -4.96 -2.96 -24.53
C THR A 421 -5.00 -3.97 -25.68
N PHE A 422 -5.99 -4.86 -25.72
CA PHE A 422 -6.10 -5.87 -26.78
C PHE A 422 -6.41 -5.25 -28.14
N VAL A 423 -7.23 -4.20 -28.18
CA VAL A 423 -7.56 -3.45 -29.41
C VAL A 423 -6.31 -2.75 -29.97
N GLU A 424 -5.60 -2.00 -29.13
CA GLU A 424 -4.43 -1.22 -29.56
C GLU A 424 -3.29 -2.11 -30.04
N PHE A 425 -3.00 -3.20 -29.32
CA PHE A 425 -1.95 -4.15 -29.73
C PHE A 425 -2.38 -5.07 -30.88
N SER A 426 -3.68 -5.23 -31.14
CA SER A 426 -4.16 -5.87 -32.36
C SER A 426 -3.77 -5.07 -33.61
N ARG A 427 -3.95 -3.75 -33.57
CA ARG A 427 -3.56 -2.90 -34.72
C ARG A 427 -2.07 -2.95 -35.00
N GLN A 428 -1.26 -3.10 -33.96
CA GLN A 428 0.20 -3.20 -34.07
C GLN A 428 0.68 -4.61 -34.47
N ARG A 429 -0.21 -5.61 -34.53
CA ARG A 429 0.14 -7.02 -34.78
C ARG A 429 1.20 -7.55 -33.82
N ALA A 430 1.12 -7.12 -32.56
CA ALA A 430 2.12 -7.41 -31.54
C ALA A 430 1.70 -8.53 -30.56
N MET A 431 0.49 -9.08 -30.71
CA MET A 431 -0.06 -10.11 -29.82
C MET A 431 0.02 -11.49 -30.45
N SER A 432 0.19 -12.50 -29.61
CA SER A 432 0.04 -13.89 -30.05
C SER A 432 -1.43 -14.18 -30.38
N VAL A 433 -1.67 -14.92 -31.47
CA VAL A 433 -3.02 -15.29 -31.90
C VAL A 433 -3.71 -16.17 -30.87
N ASP A 434 -2.97 -17.07 -30.21
CA ASP A 434 -3.50 -17.96 -29.18
C ASP A 434 -3.36 -17.43 -27.74
N GLY A 435 -2.86 -16.20 -27.60
CA GLY A 435 -2.69 -15.49 -26.33
C GLY A 435 -1.52 -15.96 -25.48
N ARG A 436 -0.61 -16.82 -25.98
CA ARG A 436 0.53 -17.35 -25.22
C ARG A 436 1.82 -16.61 -25.51
N CYS A 437 2.68 -16.46 -24.50
CA CYS A 437 4.06 -16.02 -24.70
C CYS A 437 4.96 -17.24 -24.98
N LYS A 438 5.25 -17.51 -26.25
CA LYS A 438 6.10 -18.64 -26.68
C LYS A 438 7.58 -18.25 -26.68
N ALA A 439 8.07 -17.84 -25.51
CA ALA A 439 9.39 -17.22 -25.35
C ALA A 439 10.53 -18.07 -25.93
N PHE A 440 11.31 -17.48 -26.84
CA PHE A 440 12.46 -18.06 -27.53
C PHE A 440 12.16 -19.29 -28.41
N SER A 441 10.88 -19.55 -28.68
CA SER A 441 10.43 -20.59 -29.59
C SER A 441 10.50 -20.15 -31.05
N ASP A 442 10.61 -21.11 -31.97
CA ASP A 442 10.43 -20.83 -33.39
C ASP A 442 9.00 -20.40 -33.74
N ASP A 443 8.03 -20.83 -32.94
CA ASP A 443 6.61 -20.52 -33.10
C ASP A 443 6.21 -19.17 -32.44
N ALA A 444 7.19 -18.37 -32.00
CA ALA A 444 6.98 -17.07 -31.35
C ALA A 444 6.30 -16.06 -32.29
N ASP A 445 5.04 -15.74 -32.02
CA ASP A 445 4.18 -14.91 -32.87
C ASP A 445 3.70 -13.60 -32.22
N GLY A 446 4.07 -13.33 -30.97
CA GLY A 446 3.70 -12.11 -30.25
C GLY A 446 3.53 -12.31 -28.75
N ALA A 447 3.16 -11.24 -28.06
CA ALA A 447 2.92 -11.28 -26.61
C ALA A 447 1.50 -11.75 -26.27
N GLY A 448 1.37 -12.58 -25.24
CA GLY A 448 0.10 -12.86 -24.57
C GLY A 448 -0.10 -11.92 -23.39
N TRP A 449 -1.09 -11.03 -23.41
CA TRP A 449 -1.28 -10.06 -22.33
C TRP A 449 -1.91 -10.69 -21.09
N SER A 450 -1.49 -10.22 -19.93
CA SER A 450 -1.98 -10.73 -18.66
C SER A 450 -2.02 -9.66 -17.58
N GLU A 451 -2.86 -9.91 -16.59
CA GLU A 451 -2.95 -9.20 -15.34
C GLU A 451 -2.06 -9.83 -14.27
N GLY A 452 -1.80 -9.10 -13.19
CA GLY A 452 -1.06 -9.61 -12.05
C GLY A 452 -0.71 -8.54 -11.03
N VAL A 453 -0.49 -8.95 -9.78
CA VAL A 453 0.11 -8.10 -8.74
C VAL A 453 1.18 -8.88 -8.01
N GLY A 454 2.28 -8.21 -7.67
CA GLY A 454 3.31 -8.76 -6.80
C GLY A 454 3.97 -7.66 -5.98
N LEU A 455 4.24 -7.94 -4.71
CA LEU A 455 5.00 -7.07 -3.82
C LEU A 455 6.06 -7.87 -3.07
N LEU A 456 7.22 -7.24 -2.91
CA LEU A 456 8.36 -7.69 -2.12
C LEU A 456 8.48 -6.78 -0.91
N VAL A 457 8.81 -7.35 0.25
CA VAL A 457 9.29 -6.60 1.42
C VAL A 457 10.81 -6.68 1.39
N VAL A 458 11.47 -5.53 1.33
CA VAL A 458 12.92 -5.42 1.25
C VAL A 458 13.47 -4.50 2.32
N GLU A 459 14.65 -4.83 2.84
CA GLU A 459 15.41 -4.01 3.79
C GLU A 459 16.91 -4.29 3.64
N ARG A 460 17.74 -3.62 4.44
CA ARG A 460 19.18 -3.95 4.50
C ARG A 460 19.39 -5.25 5.28
N LEU A 461 20.40 -6.04 4.91
CA LEU A 461 20.73 -7.30 5.60
C LEU A 461 21.03 -7.07 7.10
N SER A 462 21.69 -5.96 7.43
CA SER A 462 21.94 -5.57 8.82
C SER A 462 20.64 -5.32 9.60
N ASP A 463 19.63 -4.71 8.96
CA ASP A 463 18.32 -4.46 9.55
C ASP A 463 17.54 -5.78 9.71
N ALA A 464 17.52 -6.63 8.68
CA ALA A 464 16.89 -7.94 8.75
C ALA A 464 17.45 -8.79 9.90
N ARG A 465 18.78 -8.82 10.05
CA ARG A 465 19.44 -9.52 11.16
C ARG A 465 19.11 -8.91 12.51
N ARG A 466 19.12 -7.57 12.62
CA ARG A 466 18.78 -6.87 13.86
C ARG A 466 17.34 -7.13 14.29
N ASN A 467 16.42 -7.18 13.32
CA ASN A 467 15.00 -7.35 13.56
C ASN A 467 14.57 -8.84 13.59
N GLY A 468 15.49 -9.77 13.31
CA GLY A 468 15.19 -11.20 13.24
C GLY A 468 14.32 -11.60 12.05
N HIS A 469 14.27 -10.80 10.99
CA HIS A 469 13.47 -11.09 9.81
C HIS A 469 14.13 -12.17 8.93
N PRO A 470 13.35 -13.11 8.36
CA PRO A 470 13.88 -14.15 7.51
C PRO A 470 14.43 -13.56 6.20
N VAL A 471 15.61 -14.02 5.76
CA VAL A 471 16.17 -13.63 4.45
C VAL A 471 15.79 -14.67 3.42
N LEU A 472 14.97 -14.29 2.44
CA LEU A 472 14.53 -15.18 1.36
C LEU A 472 15.52 -15.19 0.19
N ALA A 473 16.08 -14.03 -0.15
CA ALA A 473 17.14 -13.86 -1.15
C ALA A 473 17.85 -12.51 -0.96
N VAL A 474 19.01 -12.33 -1.62
CA VAL A 474 19.77 -11.08 -1.65
C VAL A 474 19.67 -10.43 -3.02
N VAL A 475 19.34 -9.14 -3.07
CA VAL A 475 19.43 -8.29 -4.26
C VAL A 475 20.87 -7.77 -4.37
N ARG A 476 21.72 -8.52 -5.05
CA ARG A 476 23.17 -8.25 -5.15
C ARG A 476 23.49 -7.03 -5.98
N GLY A 477 22.74 -6.79 -7.06
CA GLY A 477 22.94 -5.64 -7.92
C GLY A 477 21.72 -5.39 -8.77
N SER A 478 21.53 -4.14 -9.17
CA SER A 478 20.49 -3.77 -10.13
C SER A 478 20.96 -2.56 -10.94
N ALA A 479 20.55 -2.51 -12.21
CA ALA A 479 20.83 -1.39 -13.09
C ALA A 479 19.59 -1.07 -13.95
N VAL A 480 19.46 0.20 -14.30
CA VAL A 480 18.41 0.72 -15.18
C VAL A 480 19.07 1.60 -16.24
N ASN A 481 18.72 1.42 -17.52
CA ASN A 481 19.18 2.30 -18.59
C ASN A 481 18.08 2.56 -19.64
N GLN A 482 18.47 3.21 -20.74
CA GLN A 482 17.58 3.55 -21.85
C GLN A 482 18.15 3.10 -23.19
N ASP A 483 17.26 2.72 -24.10
CA ASP A 483 17.58 2.34 -25.48
C ASP A 483 18.10 3.52 -26.31
N GLY A 484 17.65 4.73 -26.00
CA GLY A 484 18.07 5.95 -26.70
C GLY A 484 17.51 6.03 -28.12
N GLY A 485 18.32 6.52 -29.07
CA GLY A 485 17.94 6.58 -30.48
C GLY A 485 17.97 5.19 -31.15
N SER A 486 16.96 4.37 -30.88
CA SER A 486 16.77 3.04 -31.49
C SER A 486 16.01 3.11 -32.82
N ASN A 487 15.81 1.97 -33.48
CA ASN A 487 15.16 1.87 -34.80
C ASN A 487 13.62 1.99 -34.74
N GLY A 488 13.12 2.89 -33.90
CA GLY A 488 11.70 3.08 -33.57
C GLY A 488 11.48 3.09 -32.06
N LEU A 489 10.54 3.92 -31.58
CA LEU A 489 10.30 4.14 -30.15
C LEU A 489 10.07 2.83 -29.37
N THR A 490 9.40 1.86 -30.00
CA THR A 490 9.03 0.58 -29.39
C THR A 490 9.95 -0.57 -29.78
N ALA A 491 10.98 -0.31 -30.59
CA ALA A 491 11.92 -1.32 -31.03
C ALA A 491 13.04 -1.50 -29.98
N PRO A 492 13.24 -2.72 -29.45
CA PRO A 492 14.25 -2.98 -28.42
C PRO A 492 15.68 -2.80 -28.97
N ASN A 493 16.63 -2.48 -28.08
CA ASN A 493 18.04 -2.32 -28.45
C ASN A 493 18.98 -3.32 -27.75
N GLY A 494 19.48 -4.31 -28.50
CA GLY A 494 20.40 -5.34 -28.00
C GLY A 494 21.65 -4.77 -27.29
N PRO A 495 22.38 -3.81 -27.87
CA PRO A 495 23.52 -3.17 -27.19
C PRO A 495 23.15 -2.53 -25.84
N SER A 496 21.97 -1.90 -25.71
CA SER A 496 21.48 -1.34 -24.44
C SER A 496 21.18 -2.42 -23.42
N GLN A 497 20.57 -3.53 -23.83
CA GLN A 497 20.37 -4.71 -22.97
C GLN A 497 21.69 -5.31 -22.49
N GLN A 498 22.70 -5.42 -23.36
CA GLN A 498 24.03 -5.87 -22.95
C GLN A 498 24.67 -4.92 -21.94
N ARG A 499 24.50 -3.60 -22.09
CA ARG A 499 25.03 -2.61 -21.13
C ARG A 499 24.37 -2.76 -19.77
N VAL A 500 23.04 -2.80 -19.68
CA VAL A 500 22.35 -2.91 -18.38
C VAL A 500 22.69 -4.21 -17.65
N ILE A 501 22.91 -5.31 -18.39
CA ILE A 501 23.40 -6.57 -17.82
C ILE A 501 24.79 -6.39 -17.21
N ARG A 502 25.74 -5.81 -17.96
CA ARG A 502 27.12 -5.58 -17.48
C ARG A 502 27.15 -4.61 -16.30
N ASP A 503 26.31 -3.57 -16.32
CA ASP A 503 26.21 -2.59 -15.25
C ASP A 503 25.68 -3.24 -13.96
N ALA A 504 24.63 -4.08 -14.05
CA ALA A 504 24.10 -4.80 -12.90
C ALA A 504 25.11 -5.80 -12.31
N LEU A 505 25.88 -6.49 -13.17
CA LEU A 505 26.98 -7.37 -12.75
C LEU A 505 28.11 -6.59 -12.07
N ALA A 506 28.47 -5.43 -12.62
CA ALA A 506 29.51 -4.56 -12.04
C ALA A 506 29.08 -4.04 -10.67
N VAL A 507 27.84 -3.58 -10.51
CA VAL A 507 27.26 -3.17 -9.21
C VAL A 507 27.25 -4.35 -8.22
N ALA A 508 27.00 -5.57 -8.69
CA ALA A 508 27.04 -6.76 -7.85
C ALA A 508 28.46 -7.23 -7.47
N GLY A 509 29.50 -6.71 -8.13
CA GLY A 509 30.87 -7.21 -8.01
C GLY A 509 31.05 -8.63 -8.56
N LEU A 510 30.29 -9.00 -9.59
CA LEU A 510 30.23 -10.36 -10.13
C LEU A 510 30.66 -10.42 -11.60
N GLY A 511 31.25 -11.56 -12.00
CA GLY A 511 31.49 -11.90 -13.39
C GLY A 511 30.26 -12.53 -14.06
N SER A 512 30.24 -12.57 -15.38
CA SER A 512 29.13 -13.18 -16.13
C SER A 512 28.97 -14.68 -15.83
N ALA A 513 30.06 -15.41 -15.59
CA ALA A 513 30.03 -16.85 -15.27
C ALA A 513 29.53 -17.16 -13.83
N ASP A 514 29.33 -16.14 -12.99
CA ASP A 514 28.83 -16.31 -11.64
C ASP A 514 27.30 -16.53 -11.58
N VAL A 515 26.56 -16.14 -12.62
CA VAL A 515 25.11 -16.26 -12.71
C VAL A 515 24.71 -17.58 -13.37
N ASP A 516 23.77 -18.33 -12.79
CA ASP A 516 23.37 -19.65 -13.28
C ASP A 516 22.27 -19.59 -14.32
N VAL A 517 21.29 -18.75 -14.04
CA VAL A 517 20.03 -18.71 -14.78
C VAL A 517 19.61 -17.27 -15.01
N VAL A 518 19.01 -17.01 -16.16
CA VAL A 518 18.31 -15.76 -16.42
C VAL A 518 16.82 -16.02 -16.59
N GLU A 519 16.04 -15.38 -15.73
CA GLU A 519 14.62 -15.14 -15.94
C GLU A 519 14.50 -13.92 -16.85
N ALA A 520 14.22 -14.20 -18.12
CA ALA A 520 14.26 -13.21 -19.17
C ALA A 520 13.02 -12.30 -19.20
N HIS A 521 13.12 -11.23 -19.98
CA HIS A 521 11.94 -10.49 -20.40
C HIS A 521 11.06 -11.38 -21.30
N GLY A 522 11.63 -12.09 -22.29
CA GLY A 522 11.08 -13.23 -23.01
C GLY A 522 9.57 -13.14 -23.29
N THR A 523 9.19 -12.25 -24.20
CA THR A 523 7.78 -11.93 -24.49
C THR A 523 7.14 -12.83 -25.53
N GLY A 524 7.91 -13.69 -26.20
CA GLY A 524 7.39 -14.50 -27.30
C GLY A 524 7.25 -13.72 -28.60
N THR A 525 7.97 -12.59 -28.74
CA THR A 525 7.91 -11.76 -29.95
C THR A 525 9.00 -12.15 -30.93
N SER A 526 8.66 -12.23 -32.22
CA SER A 526 9.59 -12.63 -33.29
C SER A 526 10.80 -11.72 -33.45
N LEU A 527 10.71 -10.44 -33.02
CA LEU A 527 11.81 -9.49 -33.03
C LEU A 527 12.53 -9.38 -31.67
N GLY A 528 11.77 -9.32 -30.57
CA GLY A 528 12.33 -9.04 -29.25
C GLY A 528 13.13 -10.21 -28.69
N ASP A 529 12.62 -11.44 -28.84
CA ASP A 529 13.25 -12.63 -28.28
C ASP A 529 14.64 -12.89 -28.89
N PRO A 530 14.86 -12.77 -30.23
CA PRO A 530 16.20 -12.88 -30.78
C PRO A 530 17.17 -11.79 -30.30
N ILE A 531 16.70 -10.55 -30.13
CA ILE A 531 17.54 -9.45 -29.63
C ILE A 531 17.99 -9.71 -28.19
N GLU A 532 17.07 -10.17 -27.34
CA GLU A 532 17.39 -10.52 -25.95
C GLU A 532 18.31 -11.73 -25.87
N ALA A 533 18.03 -12.81 -26.60
CA ALA A 533 18.88 -14.00 -26.61
C ALA A 533 20.30 -13.67 -27.07
N GLN A 534 20.46 -12.84 -28.11
CA GLN A 534 21.77 -12.36 -28.56
C GLN A 534 22.48 -11.51 -27.50
N ALA A 535 21.76 -10.64 -26.78
CA ALA A 535 22.34 -9.87 -25.69
C ALA A 535 22.86 -10.77 -24.55
N LEU A 536 22.11 -11.82 -24.20
CA LEU A 536 22.52 -12.83 -23.22
C LEU A 536 23.70 -13.67 -23.71
N LEU A 537 23.70 -14.12 -24.96
CA LEU A 537 24.82 -14.83 -25.58
C LEU A 537 26.10 -13.98 -25.58
N ALA A 538 26.00 -12.69 -25.90
CA ALA A 538 27.13 -11.74 -25.95
C ALA A 538 27.61 -11.26 -24.57
N THR A 539 26.93 -11.63 -23.48
CA THR A 539 27.29 -11.28 -22.11
C THR A 539 27.53 -12.54 -21.27
N TYR A 540 26.45 -13.17 -20.84
CA TYR A 540 26.47 -14.40 -20.07
C TYR A 540 27.04 -15.57 -20.84
N GLY A 541 26.75 -15.73 -22.13
CA GLY A 541 27.18 -16.88 -22.92
C GLY A 541 28.69 -16.97 -23.20
N GLN A 542 29.45 -15.92 -22.89
CA GLN A 542 30.88 -15.84 -23.17
C GLN A 542 31.75 -16.36 -22.01
N GLY A 543 32.84 -17.05 -22.34
CA GLY A 543 33.83 -17.51 -21.34
C GLY A 543 33.33 -18.55 -20.35
N ARG A 544 32.26 -19.28 -20.69
CA ARG A 544 31.66 -20.34 -19.87
C ARG A 544 32.15 -21.72 -20.24
N ASP A 545 32.17 -22.61 -19.26
CA ASP A 545 32.28 -24.05 -19.44
C ASP A 545 31.02 -24.59 -20.13
N ALA A 546 31.19 -25.48 -21.11
CA ALA A 546 30.09 -26.10 -21.86
C ALA A 546 29.20 -26.98 -20.96
N GLU A 547 29.77 -27.53 -19.87
CA GLU A 547 29.04 -28.30 -18.86
C GLU A 547 28.27 -27.40 -17.88
N ARG A 548 28.51 -26.08 -17.90
CA ARG A 548 27.84 -25.09 -17.05
C ARG A 548 27.33 -23.90 -17.88
N PRO A 549 26.41 -24.14 -18.83
CA PRO A 549 25.82 -23.07 -19.62
C PRO A 549 25.01 -22.12 -18.72
N LEU A 550 24.70 -20.95 -19.24
CA LEU A 550 23.62 -20.15 -18.68
C LEU A 550 22.29 -20.82 -19.01
N TRP A 551 21.46 -21.05 -18.00
CA TRP A 551 20.09 -21.47 -18.20
C TRP A 551 19.18 -20.27 -18.50
N LEU A 552 18.23 -20.44 -19.42
CA LEU A 552 17.35 -19.37 -19.87
C LEU A 552 15.89 -19.84 -19.84
N GLY A 553 15.01 -19.01 -19.27
CA GLY A 553 13.57 -19.24 -19.29
C GLY A 553 12.77 -17.96 -19.04
N SER A 554 11.44 -18.06 -19.13
CA SER A 554 10.52 -16.95 -18.87
C SER A 554 9.23 -17.46 -18.21
N VAL A 555 8.85 -16.86 -17.08
CA VAL A 555 7.58 -17.09 -16.38
C VAL A 555 6.38 -16.72 -17.25
N LYS A 556 6.57 -15.85 -18.25
CA LYS A 556 5.48 -15.43 -19.15
C LYS A 556 4.94 -16.59 -19.98
N SER A 557 5.74 -17.64 -20.17
CA SER A 557 5.27 -18.87 -20.82
C SER A 557 4.19 -19.61 -19.99
N ASN A 558 4.13 -19.38 -18.67
CA ASN A 558 3.11 -19.93 -17.78
C ASN A 558 1.92 -18.98 -17.59
N ILE A 559 2.19 -17.69 -17.35
CA ILE A 559 1.18 -16.74 -16.86
C ILE A 559 0.89 -15.59 -17.82
N GLY A 560 1.45 -15.61 -19.03
CA GLY A 560 1.42 -14.47 -19.94
C GLY A 560 2.26 -13.29 -19.45
N HIS A 561 2.18 -12.18 -20.17
CA HIS A 561 2.88 -10.94 -19.85
C HIS A 561 2.06 -10.12 -18.86
N THR A 562 2.37 -10.23 -17.57
CA THR A 562 1.75 -9.47 -16.46
C THR A 562 2.18 -8.01 -16.37
N GLN A 563 2.57 -7.43 -17.51
CA GLN A 563 2.66 -5.98 -17.68
C GLN A 563 3.54 -5.28 -16.63
N ALA A 564 3.06 -4.29 -15.87
CA ALA A 564 3.88 -3.59 -14.88
C ALA A 564 4.32 -4.52 -13.73
N ALA A 565 3.61 -5.63 -13.49
CA ALA A 565 3.96 -6.68 -12.54
C ALA A 565 4.91 -7.76 -13.10
N ALA A 566 5.32 -7.68 -14.37
CA ALA A 566 6.13 -8.73 -15.03
C ALA A 566 7.48 -8.98 -14.36
N GLY A 567 8.16 -7.91 -13.97
CA GLY A 567 9.46 -7.98 -13.29
C GLY A 567 9.40 -8.70 -11.96
N VAL A 568 8.46 -8.28 -11.10
CA VAL A 568 8.29 -8.87 -9.76
C VAL A 568 7.82 -10.33 -9.82
N ALA A 569 7.00 -10.73 -10.79
CA ALA A 569 6.64 -12.13 -10.98
C ALA A 569 7.88 -13.00 -11.28
N GLY A 570 8.80 -12.51 -12.11
CA GLY A 570 10.08 -13.16 -12.39
C GLY A 570 10.98 -13.26 -11.15
N VAL A 571 11.04 -12.20 -10.33
CA VAL A 571 11.76 -12.22 -9.05
C VAL A 571 11.19 -13.28 -8.11
N ILE A 572 9.86 -13.31 -7.92
CA ILE A 572 9.22 -14.29 -7.02
C ILE A 572 9.49 -15.73 -7.49
N LYS A 573 9.37 -16.00 -8.80
CA LYS A 573 9.72 -17.32 -9.37
C LYS A 573 11.16 -17.71 -9.04
N MET A 574 12.13 -16.80 -9.23
CA MET A 574 13.54 -17.09 -8.99
C MET A 574 13.90 -17.25 -7.52
N VAL A 575 13.27 -16.48 -6.62
CA VAL A 575 13.42 -16.71 -5.18
C VAL A 575 12.92 -18.10 -4.79
N GLN A 576 11.77 -18.54 -5.31
CA GLN A 576 11.26 -19.89 -5.04
C GLN A 576 12.15 -20.99 -5.65
N ALA A 577 12.63 -20.80 -6.89
CA ALA A 577 13.57 -21.70 -7.54
C ALA A 577 14.86 -21.87 -6.72
N MET A 578 15.42 -20.78 -6.17
CA MET A 578 16.59 -20.82 -5.30
C MET A 578 16.32 -21.57 -3.99
N ARG A 579 15.15 -21.38 -3.38
CA ARG A 579 14.78 -22.04 -2.12
C ARG A 579 14.56 -23.53 -2.29
N HIS A 580 13.94 -23.94 -3.40
CA HIS A 580 13.68 -25.34 -3.70
C HIS A 580 14.82 -26.04 -4.46
N GLY A 581 15.82 -25.30 -4.93
CA GLY A 581 16.97 -25.86 -5.63
C GLY A 581 16.62 -26.52 -6.96
N VAL A 582 15.64 -25.96 -7.69
CA VAL A 582 15.18 -26.45 -8.99
C VAL A 582 14.90 -25.25 -9.89
N MET A 583 15.34 -25.31 -11.15
CA MET A 583 15.05 -24.35 -12.21
C MET A 583 13.86 -24.87 -13.03
N PRO A 584 12.66 -24.28 -12.92
CA PRO A 584 11.49 -24.74 -13.65
C PRO A 584 11.64 -24.52 -15.16
N ARG A 585 11.10 -25.45 -15.95
CA ARG A 585 11.06 -25.36 -17.41
C ARG A 585 10.29 -24.11 -17.88
N THR A 586 10.68 -23.61 -19.05
CA THR A 586 9.91 -22.62 -19.81
C THR A 586 9.01 -23.35 -20.81
N LEU A 587 7.73 -22.98 -20.87
CA LEU A 587 6.77 -23.63 -21.77
C LEU A 587 6.97 -23.16 -23.22
N HIS A 588 6.45 -23.98 -24.16
CA HIS A 588 6.39 -23.70 -25.59
C HIS A 588 7.75 -23.56 -26.32
N ALA A 589 8.86 -23.89 -25.66
CA ALA A 589 10.23 -23.73 -26.19
C ALA A 589 10.87 -25.04 -26.68
N SER A 590 10.08 -26.04 -27.09
CA SER A 590 10.59 -27.34 -27.55
C SER A 590 11.46 -27.23 -28.81
N ILE A 591 11.15 -26.27 -29.68
CA ILE A 591 11.94 -25.91 -30.86
C ILE A 591 12.48 -24.49 -30.63
N PRO A 592 13.77 -24.33 -30.29
CA PRO A 592 14.38 -23.01 -30.15
C PRO A 592 14.34 -22.23 -31.47
N SER A 593 14.17 -20.91 -31.40
CA SER A 593 14.08 -20.04 -32.59
C SER A 593 15.31 -20.15 -33.49
N HIS A 594 15.10 -20.30 -34.81
CA HIS A 594 16.15 -20.29 -35.83
C HIS A 594 16.72 -18.88 -36.11
N HIS A 595 16.06 -17.83 -35.58
CA HIS A 595 16.54 -16.45 -35.66
C HIS A 595 17.66 -16.14 -34.65
N VAL A 596 18.02 -17.10 -33.79
CA VAL A 596 19.09 -16.99 -32.80
C VAL A 596 20.21 -17.96 -33.15
N ASP A 597 21.45 -17.47 -33.21
CA ASP A 597 22.64 -18.32 -33.28
C ASP A 597 23.01 -18.84 -31.88
N TRP A 598 22.33 -19.90 -31.45
CA TRP A 598 22.59 -20.57 -30.16
C TRP A 598 24.00 -21.16 -30.05
N THR A 599 24.76 -21.27 -31.15
CA THR A 599 26.14 -21.79 -31.13
C THR A 599 27.17 -20.72 -30.79
N SER A 600 26.79 -19.44 -30.78
CA SER A 600 27.67 -18.30 -30.51
C SER A 600 28.09 -18.14 -29.04
N GLY A 601 27.50 -18.90 -28.12
CA GLY A 601 27.79 -18.86 -26.69
C GLY A 601 27.10 -19.98 -25.92
N GLN A 602 27.48 -20.18 -24.66
CA GLN A 602 26.96 -21.26 -23.82
C GLN A 602 25.68 -20.83 -23.09
N VAL A 603 24.56 -20.74 -23.82
CA VAL A 603 23.21 -20.49 -23.27
C VAL A 603 22.30 -21.65 -23.68
N LYS A 604 21.53 -22.19 -22.74
CA LYS A 604 20.56 -23.27 -22.99
C LYS A 604 19.18 -22.90 -22.45
N LEU A 605 18.14 -23.14 -23.25
CA LEU A 605 16.75 -23.01 -22.83
C LEU A 605 16.39 -24.12 -21.84
N LEU A 606 15.65 -23.76 -20.79
CA LEU A 606 15.11 -24.70 -19.81
C LEU A 606 13.91 -25.44 -20.41
N THR A 607 14.14 -26.43 -21.28
CA THR A 607 13.06 -27.24 -21.87
C THR A 607 12.45 -28.22 -20.86
N ASP A 608 13.21 -28.57 -19.84
CA ASP A 608 12.86 -29.46 -18.74
C ASP A 608 13.20 -28.82 -17.38
N ASN A 609 12.63 -29.37 -16.31
CA ASN A 609 12.96 -28.93 -14.96
C ASN A 609 14.38 -29.40 -14.63
N GLU A 610 15.26 -28.47 -14.26
CA GLU A 610 16.67 -28.77 -14.01
C GLU A 610 17.01 -28.65 -12.52
N SER A 611 17.83 -29.56 -12.01
CA SER A 611 18.31 -29.47 -10.63
C SER A 611 19.24 -28.27 -10.47
N TRP A 612 19.08 -27.52 -9.38
CA TRP A 612 19.95 -26.40 -9.01
C TRP A 612 20.54 -26.67 -7.63
N PRO A 613 21.47 -27.62 -7.49
CA PRO A 613 21.99 -28.02 -6.18
C PRO A 613 22.77 -26.88 -5.50
N ALA A 614 22.84 -26.93 -4.16
CA ALA A 614 23.72 -26.06 -3.41
C ALA A 614 25.18 -26.42 -3.75
N SER A 615 26.06 -25.43 -3.78
CA SER A 615 27.48 -25.61 -4.06
C SER A 615 28.30 -24.63 -3.25
N ALA A 616 29.63 -24.70 -3.36
CA ALA A 616 30.53 -23.74 -2.71
C ALA A 616 30.26 -22.28 -3.14
N ARG A 617 29.65 -22.07 -4.31
CA ARG A 617 29.15 -20.77 -4.76
C ARG A 617 27.63 -20.67 -4.54
N PRO A 618 27.13 -19.51 -4.09
CA PRO A 618 25.69 -19.26 -4.00
C PRO A 618 25.01 -19.42 -5.36
N ARG A 619 23.76 -19.89 -5.33
CA ARG A 619 22.85 -19.88 -6.49
C ARG A 619 22.57 -18.43 -6.87
N ARG A 620 22.74 -18.06 -8.13
CA ARG A 620 22.53 -16.69 -8.61
C ARG A 620 21.69 -16.66 -9.87
N SER A 621 20.75 -15.71 -9.95
CA SER A 621 19.95 -15.49 -11.16
C SER A 621 19.98 -14.03 -11.59
N GLY A 622 19.95 -13.79 -12.91
CA GLY A 622 19.56 -12.50 -13.47
C GLY A 622 18.05 -12.46 -13.73
N VAL A 623 17.42 -11.31 -13.51
CA VAL A 623 16.01 -11.05 -13.89
C VAL A 623 15.95 -9.81 -14.77
N SER A 624 15.44 -9.95 -15.99
CA SER A 624 15.34 -8.87 -16.97
C SER A 624 13.90 -8.39 -17.16
N SER A 625 13.72 -7.07 -17.31
CA SER A 625 12.47 -6.52 -17.84
C SER A 625 12.73 -5.27 -18.67
N PHE A 626 12.16 -5.23 -19.88
CA PHE A 626 12.39 -4.17 -20.86
C PHE A 626 11.07 -3.49 -21.20
N GLY A 627 10.95 -2.21 -20.88
CA GLY A 627 9.77 -1.41 -21.14
C GLY A 627 9.67 -1.00 -22.60
N ILE A 628 8.43 -0.96 -23.13
CA ILE A 628 8.17 -0.57 -24.52
C ILE A 628 8.63 0.86 -24.87
N GLY A 629 8.84 1.72 -23.87
CA GLY A 629 9.42 3.06 -24.03
C GLY A 629 10.96 3.09 -24.04
N GLY A 630 11.62 1.93 -24.06
CA GLY A 630 13.08 1.79 -24.12
C GLY A 630 13.79 1.71 -22.77
N THR A 631 13.08 1.82 -21.64
CA THR A 631 13.69 1.69 -20.30
C THR A 631 13.97 0.22 -20.03
N ASN A 632 15.23 -0.13 -19.78
CA ASN A 632 15.63 -1.50 -19.45
C ASN A 632 16.00 -1.60 -17.97
N ALA A 633 15.61 -2.69 -17.32
CA ALA A 633 16.04 -3.02 -15.96
C ALA A 633 16.58 -4.44 -15.89
N HIS A 634 17.69 -4.63 -15.16
CA HIS A 634 18.25 -5.95 -14.86
C HIS A 634 18.63 -6.04 -13.39
N VAL A 635 18.25 -7.13 -12.73
CA VAL A 635 18.49 -7.39 -11.31
C VAL A 635 19.24 -8.70 -11.14
N ILE A 636 20.27 -8.71 -10.30
CA ILE A 636 21.00 -9.91 -9.88
C ILE A 636 20.52 -10.33 -8.50
N LEU A 637 19.97 -11.54 -8.41
CA LEU A 637 19.56 -12.18 -7.17
C LEU A 637 20.58 -13.24 -6.77
N GLU A 638 20.76 -13.42 -5.47
CA GLU A 638 21.59 -14.47 -4.87
C GLU A 638 20.79 -15.17 -3.78
N ALA A 639 20.95 -16.49 -3.67
CA ALA A 639 20.31 -17.25 -2.60
C ALA A 639 20.74 -16.73 -1.23
N ALA A 640 19.80 -16.75 -0.28
CA ALA A 640 20.10 -16.42 1.10
C ALA A 640 21.26 -17.29 1.63
N PRO A 641 22.15 -16.75 2.48
CA PRO A 641 23.16 -17.56 3.15
C PRO A 641 22.46 -18.73 3.83
N VAL A 642 22.93 -19.96 3.56
CA VAL A 642 22.48 -21.12 4.32
C VAL A 642 22.83 -20.81 5.77
N ALA A 643 21.84 -20.77 6.66
CA ALA A 643 22.13 -20.83 8.08
C ALA A 643 22.80 -22.19 8.27
N GLU A 644 24.13 -22.21 8.33
CA GLU A 644 24.84 -23.37 8.84
C GLU A 644 24.19 -23.69 10.19
N ASP A 645 23.69 -24.91 10.32
CA ASP A 645 23.16 -25.42 11.56
C ASP A 645 24.04 -24.94 12.71
N ALA A 646 23.43 -24.35 13.73
CA ALA A 646 24.08 -23.89 14.94
C ALA A 646 24.64 -25.07 15.79
N SER A 647 25.25 -26.07 15.15
CA SER A 647 25.73 -27.31 15.77
C SER A 647 27.05 -27.87 15.21
N ALA A 648 27.80 -27.15 14.36
CA ALA A 648 29.15 -27.57 14.00
C ALA A 648 30.11 -26.38 13.86
N ASP A 649 31.22 -26.45 14.60
CA ASP A 649 32.39 -25.56 14.59
C ASP A 649 32.26 -24.18 15.26
N ALA A 650 32.17 -24.22 16.60
CA ALA A 650 32.53 -23.11 17.47
C ALA A 650 34.01 -22.71 17.31
N VAL A 651 34.27 -21.70 16.49
CA VAL A 651 35.44 -20.81 16.67
C VAL A 651 34.92 -19.52 17.30
N ALA A 652 35.37 -19.26 18.53
CA ALA A 652 34.82 -18.29 19.46
C ALA A 652 34.74 -16.84 18.91
N LEU A 653 33.52 -16.39 18.65
CA LEU A 653 33.13 -14.98 18.74
C LEU A 653 32.47 -14.72 20.12
N PRO A 654 32.45 -13.48 20.63
CA PRO A 654 31.82 -13.16 21.91
C PRO A 654 30.35 -13.58 21.86
N GLN A 655 29.95 -14.40 22.82
CA GLN A 655 28.61 -14.96 22.90
C GLN A 655 27.57 -13.85 22.86
N ALA A 656 26.59 -13.98 21.96
CA ALA A 656 25.32 -13.27 22.09
C ALA A 656 24.76 -13.55 23.51
N PRO A 657 24.06 -12.60 24.14
CA PRO A 657 23.44 -12.84 25.44
C PRO A 657 22.62 -14.12 25.35
N GLU A 658 22.90 -15.03 26.29
CA GLU A 658 22.24 -16.33 26.45
C GLU A 658 20.74 -16.11 26.34
N ALA A 659 20.10 -16.74 25.34
CA ALA A 659 18.65 -16.67 25.19
C ALA A 659 18.03 -17.07 26.54
N PRO A 660 17.03 -16.33 27.04
CA PRO A 660 16.40 -16.67 28.30
C PRO A 660 15.97 -18.14 28.27
N PRO A 661 16.12 -18.88 29.39
CA PRO A 661 15.82 -20.31 29.42
C PRO A 661 14.43 -20.53 28.86
N VAL A 662 14.30 -21.46 27.91
CA VAL A 662 13.03 -21.87 27.34
C VAL A 662 12.12 -22.24 28.51
N VAL A 663 11.13 -21.40 28.77
CA VAL A 663 10.15 -21.68 29.81
C VAL A 663 9.38 -22.88 29.31
N ASP A 664 9.51 -24.01 29.99
CA ASP A 664 8.77 -25.23 29.69
C ASP A 664 7.29 -24.96 30.04
N ALA A 665 6.60 -24.27 29.13
CA ALA A 665 5.21 -23.87 29.30
C ALA A 665 4.33 -25.08 28.94
N PRO A 666 3.59 -25.66 29.90
CA PRO A 666 2.76 -26.84 29.63
C PRO A 666 1.59 -26.55 28.68
N MET A 667 1.34 -25.27 28.37
CA MET A 667 0.30 -24.80 27.46
C MET A 667 0.85 -23.64 26.62
N VAL A 668 0.58 -23.66 25.32
CA VAL A 668 0.94 -22.60 24.37
C VAL A 668 -0.35 -21.95 23.88
N PRO A 669 -0.63 -20.68 24.18
CA PRO A 669 -1.85 -20.01 23.72
C PRO A 669 -1.74 -19.70 22.23
N TRP A 670 -2.77 -20.03 21.46
CA TRP A 670 -2.86 -19.61 20.06
C TRP A 670 -3.87 -18.48 19.91
N VAL A 671 -3.37 -17.27 19.70
CA VAL A 671 -4.18 -16.07 19.55
C VAL A 671 -4.61 -15.92 18.09
N LEU A 672 -5.90 -15.79 17.86
CA LEU A 672 -6.49 -15.56 16.55
C LEU A 672 -7.29 -14.27 16.58
N SER A 673 -7.22 -13.50 15.51
CA SER A 673 -8.05 -12.31 15.37
C SER A 673 -8.53 -12.08 13.94
N GLY A 674 -9.65 -11.39 13.81
CA GLY A 674 -10.22 -10.92 12.56
C GLY A 674 -10.98 -9.60 12.76
N ARG A 675 -11.20 -8.85 11.67
CA ARG A 675 -12.00 -7.62 11.68
C ARG A 675 -13.50 -7.87 11.80
N SER A 676 -13.94 -9.10 11.56
CA SER A 676 -15.32 -9.55 11.75
C SER A 676 -15.35 -10.95 12.34
N GLY A 677 -16.50 -11.35 12.90
CA GLY A 677 -16.69 -12.72 13.38
C GLY A 677 -16.55 -13.79 12.29
N ALA A 678 -16.91 -13.44 11.04
CA ALA A 678 -16.73 -14.32 9.89
C ALA A 678 -15.24 -14.48 9.54
N ALA A 679 -14.48 -13.38 9.47
CA ALA A 679 -13.05 -13.39 9.20
C ALA A 679 -12.26 -14.17 10.27
N LEU A 680 -12.63 -14.01 11.55
CA LEU A 680 -12.03 -14.80 12.64
C LEU A 680 -12.28 -16.30 12.45
N SER A 681 -13.50 -16.69 12.09
CA SER A 681 -13.87 -18.09 11.86
C SER A 681 -13.12 -18.68 10.66
N GLU A 682 -12.97 -17.90 9.59
CA GLU A 682 -12.21 -18.29 8.41
C GLU A 682 -10.72 -18.44 8.73
N GLN A 683 -10.14 -17.50 9.49
CA GLN A 683 -8.73 -17.58 9.90
C GLN A 683 -8.46 -18.82 10.76
N ALA A 684 -9.38 -19.15 11.68
CA ALA A 684 -9.31 -20.38 12.46
C ALA A 684 -9.36 -21.64 11.57
N ALA A 685 -10.22 -21.64 10.54
CA ALA A 685 -10.31 -22.75 9.60
C ALA A 685 -9.05 -22.89 8.74
N ARG A 686 -8.48 -21.77 8.26
CA ARG A 686 -7.21 -21.75 7.50
C ARG A 686 -6.04 -22.27 8.33
N LEU A 687 -5.93 -21.83 9.60
CA LEU A 687 -4.90 -22.34 10.50
C LEU A 687 -5.08 -23.84 10.77
N LEU A 688 -6.31 -24.30 11.02
CA LEU A 688 -6.60 -25.71 11.25
C LEU A 688 -6.21 -26.58 10.03
N ALA A 689 -6.53 -26.14 8.82
CA ALA A 689 -6.11 -26.82 7.60
C ALA A 689 -4.58 -26.88 7.50
N ARG A 690 -3.90 -25.75 7.75
CA ARG A 690 -2.43 -25.68 7.71
C ARG A 690 -1.76 -26.62 8.72
N VAL A 691 -2.27 -26.69 9.94
CA VAL A 691 -1.74 -27.57 11.00
C VAL A 691 -1.99 -29.05 10.68
N ARG A 692 -3.09 -29.38 9.99
CA ARG A 692 -3.36 -30.76 9.55
C ARG A 692 -2.47 -31.19 8.38
N ASP A 693 -2.19 -30.28 7.46
CA ASP A 693 -1.38 -30.57 6.26
C ASP A 693 0.13 -30.56 6.55
N ALA A 694 0.58 -29.78 7.53
CA ALA A 694 1.97 -29.72 7.93
C ALA A 694 2.24 -30.66 9.12
N GLY A 695 2.75 -31.86 8.85
CA GLY A 695 3.00 -32.88 9.87
C GLY A 695 3.97 -32.48 10.99
N ASP A 696 4.78 -31.43 10.82
CA ASP A 696 5.91 -31.09 11.69
C ASP A 696 5.96 -29.62 12.16
N LEU A 697 4.82 -28.91 12.31
CA LEU A 697 4.84 -27.57 12.92
C LEU A 697 4.98 -27.65 14.44
N ASP A 698 5.99 -26.97 15.01
CA ASP A 698 6.10 -26.80 16.46
C ASP A 698 4.96 -25.88 16.96
N PRO A 699 4.10 -26.32 17.89
CA PRO A 699 3.04 -25.49 18.42
C PRO A 699 3.51 -24.18 19.06
N ARG A 700 4.75 -24.15 19.58
CA ARG A 700 5.37 -22.96 20.18
C ARG A 700 5.67 -21.90 19.12
N ASP A 701 6.19 -22.30 17.97
CA ASP A 701 6.48 -21.39 16.86
C ASP A 701 5.19 -20.82 16.26
N VAL A 702 4.13 -21.64 16.19
CA VAL A 702 2.80 -21.18 15.79
C VAL A 702 2.26 -20.16 16.77
N GLY A 703 2.27 -20.45 18.07
CA GLY A 703 1.81 -19.53 19.11
C GLY A 703 2.60 -18.22 19.13
N PHE A 704 3.94 -18.30 19.00
CA PHE A 704 4.82 -17.13 18.90
C PHE A 704 4.48 -16.26 17.69
N THR A 705 4.35 -16.86 16.51
CA THR A 705 4.04 -16.14 15.26
C THR A 705 2.67 -15.46 15.33
N LEU A 706 1.67 -16.15 15.88
CA LEU A 706 0.32 -15.63 16.05
C LEU A 706 0.25 -14.46 17.03
N ALA A 707 1.06 -14.49 18.10
CA ALA A 707 1.06 -13.46 19.13
C ALA A 707 1.94 -12.25 18.80
N GLY A 708 3.09 -12.46 18.14
CA GLY A 708 4.08 -11.42 17.90
C GLY A 708 4.18 -10.93 16.46
N GLY A 709 3.72 -11.72 15.48
CA GLY A 709 3.90 -11.43 14.06
C GLY A 709 2.61 -11.20 13.27
N ARG A 710 1.48 -10.98 13.95
CA ARG A 710 0.17 -10.71 13.36
C ARG A 710 -0.48 -9.54 14.07
N ALA A 711 -1.24 -8.73 13.32
CA ALA A 711 -2.03 -7.67 13.90
C ALA A 711 -3.13 -8.25 14.80
N VAL A 712 -3.29 -7.71 16.01
CA VAL A 712 -4.32 -8.15 16.95
C VAL A 712 -5.62 -7.35 16.72
N LEU A 713 -6.46 -7.87 15.83
CA LEU A 713 -7.71 -7.26 15.38
C LEU A 713 -8.85 -7.39 16.40
N GLU A 714 -10.01 -6.78 16.10
CA GLU A 714 -11.10 -6.50 17.03
C GLU A 714 -11.81 -7.78 17.53
N HIS A 715 -12.10 -8.73 16.64
CA HIS A 715 -12.69 -10.02 17.01
C HIS A 715 -11.58 -11.02 17.32
N ARG A 716 -11.52 -11.51 18.56
CA ARG A 716 -10.40 -12.34 19.05
C ARG A 716 -10.89 -13.68 19.58
N ALA A 717 -10.08 -14.72 19.36
CA ALA A 717 -10.23 -16.03 20.01
C ALA A 717 -8.86 -16.52 20.48
N VAL A 718 -8.85 -17.33 21.53
CA VAL A 718 -7.65 -18.01 22.02
C VAL A 718 -7.98 -19.48 22.22
N VAL A 719 -7.11 -20.37 21.74
CA VAL A 719 -7.18 -21.83 21.95
C VAL A 719 -6.06 -22.26 22.88
#